data_AF-W4FKK8-F1
#
_entry.id   AF-W4FKK8-F1
#
_cell.length_a   1.000
_cell.length_b   1.000
_cell.length_c   1.000
_cell.angle_alpha   90.00
_cell.angle_beta   90.00
_cell.angle_gamma   90.00
#
_symmetry.space_group_name_H-M   'P 1'
#
loop_
_entity.id
_entity.type
_entity.pdbx_description
1 polymer ?
#
loop_
_entity_poly.entity_id
_entity_poly.type
_entity_poly.pdbx_seq_one_letter_code
_entity_poly.pdbx_strand_id
1 'polypeptide(L)'
;MGAGASVDVVTKEQCQSLYGDLFNDAEWAKQAVDGVVTRDKLTTAFSALTDAFLTHDWGTDGTTHKNVSVINTLLKARGITTWFDEEKMEGNVKKQMIHGIDNARAIVVFVTQRYIDKVGGNNAEDNCQLEFNYAARRKTASKMIPVLIDPSPTLKNTANWTGEVGFVLGGHLYLDLSSAFGNDALLASRIDELVTKIVSVAGTPLSQRFQSAHHDAVPPPTGGPSTPRTASATISTVPLASLTQHQVGTLLNNLTCSKYSAVFVENEITGEVLCGVESADEVKELGVTLAPKARLLFDKLSEFKASGVPSHLLKATEPSPPALVSTPPHKSFEELKAAILPSNWVQLYKYPLESNGANILSAHKLTWPTPACSVSVLGGLVTTGDYADMMKDNWEFYRLEALASRLDKHEFLLTFKIKVARGDSTPLCAGYNPWFAVDITADMCLIIQCNREAQGFVVQLNGNPWLMPIDTWLDVAVLMDVPHSVIQVVINTDRMDTIPLPPAFTFTTRDMPTEGNEFYLLRRDTMTKLFSGHLRKIELYSTLPLTRPQPMIQGSDPTSHVRHLSQLAEWTNGLNCLCNYVDMKVNVVDSVDGTAMLLPQGSFIHPELGTYFDGDYYGEAYNQSAMTRAGGNFGLHLNNYDFVFATRVATMGPCYVMNMGSSHRYFVVQITIQRNLVVLLNCHSVSHDVKEKGVILTLEHNTWHDIAVKMQGKAIHVAVDGRAMDTIALTDDFEFTAGPGEDTKLLLVNFSCGGCFYGYMAFIALWSSDCPVEVDDNNTVLHL
;
A
#
# COMPACT_ATOMS: atom_id res chain seq x y z
N MET A 1 1.39 -2.06 72.80
CA MET A 1 1.75 -1.64 71.43
C MET A 1 0.68 -2.18 70.51
N GLY A 2 -0.20 -1.32 70.00
CA GLY A 2 -1.29 -1.71 69.10
C GLY A 2 -0.76 -1.89 67.69
N ALA A 3 -0.96 -3.08 67.11
CA ALA A 3 -0.68 -3.34 65.71
C ALA A 3 -1.67 -2.52 64.85
N GLY A 4 -1.14 -1.57 64.08
CA GLY A 4 -1.92 -0.82 63.10
C GLY A 4 -2.43 -1.77 62.02
N ALA A 5 -3.74 -1.79 61.81
CA ALA A 5 -4.36 -2.50 60.72
C ALA A 5 -3.83 -1.95 59.38
N SER A 6 -3.22 -2.82 58.59
CA SER A 6 -2.82 -2.54 57.22
C SER A 6 -4.09 -2.19 56.42
N VAL A 7 -4.24 -0.92 56.03
CA VAL A 7 -5.32 -0.51 55.13
C VAL A 7 -5.03 -1.13 53.76
N ASP A 8 -5.95 -1.94 53.24
CA ASP A 8 -5.81 -2.62 51.94
C ASP A 8 -5.94 -1.59 50.82
N VAL A 9 -4.80 -1.06 50.38
CA VAL A 9 -4.67 0.01 49.39
C VAL A 9 -4.09 -0.52 48.09
N VAL A 10 -4.58 0.00 46.96
CA VAL A 10 -4.17 -0.38 45.61
C VAL A 10 -3.32 0.75 45.03
N THR A 11 -2.15 0.45 44.47
CA THR A 11 -1.28 1.44 43.81
C THR A 11 -1.80 1.78 42.41
N LYS A 12 -1.26 2.85 41.81
CA LYS A 12 -1.66 3.29 40.47
C LYS A 12 -1.43 2.20 39.42
N GLU A 13 -0.30 1.51 39.50
CA GLU A 13 0.11 0.48 38.54
C GLU A 13 -0.78 -0.77 38.68
N GLN A 14 -1.11 -1.16 39.92
CA GLN A 14 -2.03 -2.25 40.18
C GLN A 14 -3.45 -1.91 39.72
N CYS A 15 -3.88 -0.66 39.93
CA CYS A 15 -5.14 -0.12 39.43
C CYS A 15 -5.18 -0.15 37.90
N GLN A 16 -4.15 0.37 37.23
CA GLN A 16 -4.02 0.32 35.76
C GLN A 16 -4.07 -1.11 35.22
N SER A 17 -3.37 -2.05 35.86
CA SER A 17 -3.39 -3.46 35.48
C SER A 17 -4.77 -4.11 35.67
N LEU A 18 -5.54 -3.70 36.68
CA LEU A 18 -6.89 -4.22 36.95
C LEU A 18 -7.94 -3.61 36.02
N TYR A 19 -7.81 -2.33 35.66
CA TYR A 19 -8.82 -1.59 34.90
C TYR A 19 -8.56 -1.50 33.41
N GLY A 20 -7.31 -1.64 32.98
CA GLY A 20 -6.92 -1.56 31.57
C GLY A 20 -7.43 -0.27 30.93
N ASP A 21 -8.25 -0.43 29.89
CA ASP A 21 -8.91 0.63 29.12
C ASP A 21 -9.91 1.50 29.92
N LEU A 22 -10.34 1.05 31.11
CA LEU A 22 -11.23 1.82 31.99
C LEU A 22 -10.51 2.77 32.95
N PHE A 23 -9.18 2.69 33.01
CA PHE A 23 -8.40 3.54 33.90
C PHE A 23 -8.40 4.98 33.39
N ASN A 24 -8.75 5.94 34.26
CA ASN A 24 -8.74 7.37 33.94
C ASN A 24 -7.85 8.11 34.94
N ASP A 25 -6.78 8.73 34.45
CA ASP A 25 -5.81 9.48 35.27
C ASP A 25 -6.44 10.63 36.07
N ALA A 26 -7.45 11.30 35.51
CA ALA A 26 -8.12 12.41 36.17
C ALA A 26 -9.04 11.94 37.30
N GLU A 27 -9.68 10.78 37.17
CA GLU A 27 -10.46 10.20 38.27
C GLU A 27 -9.58 9.54 39.33
N TRP A 28 -8.47 8.93 38.91
CA TRP A 28 -7.44 8.46 39.83
C TRP A 28 -6.91 9.60 40.71
N ALA A 29 -6.57 10.75 40.12
CA ALA A 29 -6.07 11.91 40.85
C ALA A 29 -7.07 12.51 41.85
N LYS A 30 -8.38 12.33 41.64
CA LYS A 30 -9.43 12.78 42.58
C LYS A 30 -9.62 11.82 43.76
N GLN A 31 -9.35 10.53 43.55
CA GLN A 31 -9.62 9.49 44.55
C GLN A 31 -8.37 9.09 45.34
N ALA A 32 -7.18 9.27 44.76
CA ALA A 32 -5.90 8.89 45.35
C ALA A 32 -5.45 9.89 46.42
N VAL A 33 -5.02 9.36 47.56
CA VAL A 33 -4.34 10.12 48.63
C VAL A 33 -2.97 9.49 48.79
N ASP A 34 -1.90 10.30 48.71
CA ASP A 34 -0.50 9.84 48.77
C ASP A 34 -0.17 8.71 47.76
N GLY A 35 -0.79 8.78 46.59
CA GLY A 35 -0.53 7.86 45.48
C GLY A 35 -1.25 6.50 45.56
N VAL A 36 -2.18 6.32 46.49
CA VAL A 36 -2.94 5.07 46.64
C VAL A 36 -4.45 5.30 46.83
N VAL A 37 -5.27 4.31 46.45
CA VAL A 37 -6.72 4.29 46.65
C VAL A 37 -7.11 3.04 47.44
N THR A 38 -7.97 3.19 48.45
CA THR A 38 -8.50 2.05 49.22
C THR A 38 -9.38 1.15 48.36
N ARG A 39 -9.27 -0.16 48.53
CA ARG A 39 -10.05 -1.15 47.75
C ARG A 39 -11.57 -0.93 47.84
N ASP A 40 -12.10 -0.47 48.97
CA ASP A 40 -13.54 -0.21 49.14
C ASP A 40 -14.06 0.95 48.26
N LYS A 41 -13.31 2.05 48.15
CA LYS A 41 -13.66 3.18 47.28
C LYS A 41 -13.63 2.76 45.81
N LEU A 42 -12.67 1.92 45.47
CA LEU A 42 -12.49 1.36 44.15
C LEU A 42 -13.71 0.49 43.79
N THR A 43 -14.04 -0.51 44.62
CA THR A 43 -15.23 -1.36 44.47
C THR A 43 -16.53 -0.56 44.34
N THR A 44 -16.67 0.52 45.10
CA THR A 44 -17.84 1.42 45.02
C THR A 44 -17.94 2.12 43.66
N ALA A 45 -16.84 2.65 43.13
CA ALA A 45 -16.81 3.29 41.81
C ALA A 45 -17.16 2.32 40.67
N PHE A 46 -16.73 1.06 40.76
CA PHE A 46 -17.02 0.04 39.74
C PHE A 46 -18.42 -0.55 39.83
N SER A 47 -19.00 -0.62 41.03
CA SER A 47 -20.38 -1.11 41.21
C SER A 47 -21.44 -0.25 40.49
N ALA A 48 -21.08 1.00 40.14
CA ALA A 48 -21.95 1.91 39.39
C ALA A 48 -21.86 1.76 37.86
N LEU A 49 -20.83 1.07 37.33
CA LEU A 49 -20.63 0.91 35.88
C LEU A 49 -21.47 -0.22 35.30
N THR A 50 -21.84 -0.09 34.03
CA THR A 50 -22.47 -1.15 33.24
C THR A 50 -21.79 -1.28 31.87
N ASP A 51 -21.84 -2.48 31.29
CA ASP A 51 -21.32 -2.73 29.94
C ASP A 51 -22.20 -2.05 28.88
N ALA A 52 -23.52 -2.08 29.06
CA ALA A 52 -24.46 -1.47 28.11
C ALA A 52 -25.64 -0.76 28.77
N PHE A 53 -26.05 0.38 28.20
CA PHE A 53 -27.35 1.02 28.45
C PHE A 53 -28.33 0.63 27.34
N LEU A 54 -29.53 0.18 27.70
CA LEU A 54 -30.53 -0.32 26.74
C LEU A 54 -31.63 0.71 26.49
N THR A 55 -31.43 1.59 25.50
CA THR A 55 -32.42 2.63 25.15
C THR A 55 -33.46 2.11 24.16
N HIS A 56 -34.74 2.32 24.47
CA HIS A 56 -35.87 1.83 23.69
C HIS A 56 -37.14 2.62 23.98
N ASP A 57 -38.11 2.56 23.07
CA ASP A 57 -39.48 3.01 23.35
C ASP A 57 -40.24 1.89 24.07
N TRP A 58 -41.22 2.24 24.91
CA TRP A 58 -42.06 1.27 25.59
C TRP A 58 -42.97 0.46 24.65
N GLY A 59 -43.36 1.03 23.50
CA GLY A 59 -44.35 0.47 22.59
C GLY A 59 -45.78 0.87 22.93
N THR A 60 -46.72 0.54 22.04
CA THR A 60 -48.14 0.90 22.18
C THR A 60 -48.84 0.17 23.34
N ASP A 61 -48.36 -1.03 23.70
CA ASP A 61 -48.87 -1.87 24.81
C ASP A 61 -47.73 -2.48 25.68
N GLY A 62 -46.58 -1.80 25.76
CA GLY A 62 -45.39 -2.33 26.45
C GLY A 62 -44.67 -3.46 25.70
N THR A 63 -45.04 -3.73 24.45
CA THR A 63 -44.50 -4.85 23.65
C THR A 63 -43.02 -4.70 23.35
N THR A 64 -42.58 -3.51 22.96
CA THR A 64 -41.15 -3.21 22.73
C THR A 64 -40.36 -3.39 24.02
N HIS A 65 -40.87 -2.88 25.14
CA HIS A 65 -40.26 -3.05 26.46
C HIS A 65 -40.12 -4.52 26.86
N LYS A 66 -41.16 -5.34 26.67
CA LYS A 66 -41.10 -6.80 26.93
C LYS A 66 -40.03 -7.50 26.08
N ASN A 67 -39.94 -7.15 24.79
CA ASN A 67 -38.92 -7.70 23.91
C ASN A 67 -37.51 -7.33 24.38
N VAL A 68 -37.29 -6.07 24.77
CA VAL A 68 -35.99 -5.63 25.30
C VAL A 68 -35.70 -6.25 26.68
N SER A 69 -36.70 -6.51 27.52
CA SER A 69 -36.54 -7.24 28.80
C SER A 69 -36.06 -8.68 28.60
N VAL A 70 -36.57 -9.37 27.57
CA VAL A 70 -36.07 -10.70 27.17
C VAL A 70 -34.61 -10.63 26.71
N ILE A 71 -34.28 -9.64 25.87
CA ILE A 71 -32.90 -9.41 25.40
C ILE A 71 -31.99 -9.12 26.58
N ASN A 72 -32.40 -8.25 27.50
CA ASN A 72 -31.68 -7.89 28.72
C ASN A 72 -31.34 -9.13 29.55
N THR A 73 -32.31 -10.02 29.77
CA THR A 73 -32.11 -11.29 30.50
C THR A 73 -31.07 -12.16 29.79
N LEU A 74 -31.15 -12.28 28.47
CA LEU A 74 -30.22 -13.08 27.68
C LEU A 74 -28.81 -12.49 27.62
N LEU A 75 -28.67 -11.17 27.65
CA LEU A 75 -27.39 -10.46 27.76
C LEU A 75 -26.75 -10.70 29.13
N LYS A 76 -27.53 -10.57 30.21
CA LYS A 76 -27.07 -10.84 31.58
C LYS A 76 -26.62 -12.28 31.76
N ALA A 77 -27.36 -13.24 31.20
CA ALA A 77 -26.97 -14.66 31.21
C ALA A 77 -25.62 -14.92 30.51
N ARG A 78 -25.20 -14.04 29.59
CA ARG A 78 -23.91 -14.07 28.89
C ARG A 78 -22.83 -13.20 29.54
N GLY A 79 -23.08 -12.73 30.76
CA GLY A 79 -22.13 -11.96 31.56
C GLY A 79 -22.05 -10.48 31.20
N ILE A 80 -22.97 -9.94 30.39
CA ILE A 80 -23.05 -8.50 30.12
C ILE A 80 -23.84 -7.82 31.23
N THR A 81 -23.23 -6.85 31.90
CA THR A 81 -23.93 -5.99 32.86
C THR A 81 -24.68 -4.88 32.13
N THR A 82 -25.98 -4.76 32.41
CA THR A 82 -26.85 -3.83 31.68
C THR A 82 -27.51 -2.83 32.62
N TRP A 83 -27.76 -1.64 32.11
CA TRP A 83 -28.67 -0.68 32.71
C TRP A 83 -30.01 -0.77 31.94
N PHE A 84 -31.08 -1.14 32.66
CA PHE A 84 -32.43 -1.36 32.13
C PHE A 84 -33.46 -0.73 33.09
N ASP A 85 -34.48 -0.11 32.53
CA ASP A 85 -35.44 0.77 33.21
C ASP A 85 -36.30 0.07 34.27
N GLU A 86 -36.65 -1.21 34.11
CA GLU A 86 -37.52 -1.94 35.05
C GLU A 86 -36.87 -2.18 36.44
N GLU A 87 -35.54 -2.09 36.56
CA GLU A 87 -34.80 -2.48 37.77
C GLU A 87 -34.36 -1.30 38.67
N LYS A 88 -34.42 -0.05 38.18
CA LYS A 88 -33.76 1.11 38.83
C LYS A 88 -34.59 2.41 38.86
N MET A 89 -35.89 2.34 38.56
CA MET A 89 -36.79 3.50 38.49
C MET A 89 -37.48 3.81 39.83
N GLU A 90 -36.73 4.30 40.82
CA GLU A 90 -37.28 4.99 42.00
C GLU A 90 -36.69 6.41 42.12
N GLY A 91 -37.52 7.43 42.38
CA GLY A 91 -37.11 8.83 42.53
C GLY A 91 -37.13 9.66 41.24
N ASN A 92 -36.18 10.58 41.05
CA ASN A 92 -36.15 11.48 39.89
C ASN A 92 -35.63 10.76 38.64
N VAL A 93 -36.55 10.28 37.80
CA VAL A 93 -36.33 9.50 36.58
C VAL A 93 -35.23 10.08 35.68
N LYS A 94 -35.23 11.39 35.42
CA LYS A 94 -34.23 12.04 34.55
C LYS A 94 -32.81 11.97 35.12
N LYS A 95 -32.64 12.06 36.44
CA LYS A 95 -31.33 11.93 37.08
C LYS A 95 -30.81 10.49 36.99
N GLN A 96 -31.69 9.50 37.10
CA GLN A 96 -31.31 8.09 36.97
C GLN A 96 -30.89 7.76 35.52
N MET A 97 -31.59 8.30 34.51
CA MET A 97 -31.22 8.15 33.10
C MET A 97 -29.85 8.75 32.80
N ILE A 98 -29.58 9.98 33.27
CA ILE A 98 -28.27 10.63 33.12
C ILE A 98 -27.18 9.74 33.75
N HIS A 99 -27.41 9.27 34.98
CA HIS A 99 -26.46 8.41 35.68
C HIS A 99 -26.22 7.08 34.95
N GLY A 100 -27.27 6.46 34.40
CA GLY A 100 -27.15 5.23 33.62
C GLY A 100 -26.34 5.43 32.34
N ILE A 101 -26.60 6.50 31.59
CA ILE A 101 -25.87 6.80 30.36
C ILE A 101 -24.41 7.15 30.65
N ASP A 102 -24.13 7.97 31.66
CA ASP A 102 -22.75 8.35 31.99
C ASP A 102 -21.89 7.14 32.36
N ASN A 103 -22.46 6.18 33.10
CA ASN A 103 -21.75 5.01 33.62
C ASN A 103 -21.81 3.76 32.71
N ALA A 104 -22.56 3.81 31.61
CA ALA A 104 -22.56 2.74 30.62
C ALA A 104 -21.39 2.86 29.63
N ARG A 105 -20.75 1.73 29.30
CA ARG A 105 -19.61 1.71 28.36
C ARG A 105 -20.03 1.76 26.89
N ALA A 106 -21.19 1.17 26.56
CA ALA A 106 -21.84 1.27 25.26
C ALA A 106 -23.34 1.60 25.42
N ILE A 107 -23.94 2.12 24.36
CA ILE A 107 -25.38 2.40 24.28
C ILE A 107 -25.97 1.50 23.21
N VAL A 108 -26.91 0.62 23.57
CA VAL A 108 -27.63 -0.22 22.61
C VAL A 108 -28.97 0.45 22.32
N VAL A 109 -29.17 0.83 21.06
CA VAL A 109 -30.34 1.58 20.60
C VAL A 109 -31.28 0.65 19.88
N PHE A 110 -32.42 0.33 20.49
CA PHE A 110 -33.43 -0.53 19.88
C PHE A 110 -34.35 0.30 18.97
N VAL A 111 -34.12 0.18 17.67
CA VAL A 111 -34.77 1.00 16.63
C VAL A 111 -36.12 0.38 16.24
N THR A 112 -37.15 1.21 16.34
CA THR A 112 -38.50 1.00 15.78
C THR A 112 -38.98 2.29 15.11
N GLN A 113 -40.03 2.22 14.28
CA GLN A 113 -40.60 3.44 13.69
C GLN A 113 -41.00 4.43 14.78
N ARG A 114 -41.66 3.94 15.84
CA ARG A 114 -42.10 4.76 16.97
C ARG A 114 -40.95 5.37 17.76
N TYR A 115 -39.83 4.65 17.91
CA TYR A 115 -38.63 5.20 18.54
C TYR A 115 -38.03 6.34 17.70
N ILE A 116 -37.95 6.17 16.37
CA ILE A 116 -37.52 7.22 15.45
C ILE A 116 -38.43 8.44 15.56
N ASP A 117 -39.75 8.25 15.54
CA ASP A 117 -40.73 9.33 15.61
C ASP A 117 -40.68 10.09 16.95
N LYS A 118 -40.44 9.38 18.06
CA LYS A 118 -40.29 10.01 19.39
C LYS A 118 -39.00 10.80 19.51
N VAL A 119 -37.89 10.25 19.04
CA VAL A 119 -36.60 10.95 19.07
C VAL A 119 -36.61 12.17 18.14
N GLY A 120 -37.25 12.08 16.97
CA GLY A 120 -37.40 13.18 16.02
C GLY A 120 -38.64 14.05 16.23
N GLY A 121 -39.38 13.85 17.32
CA GLY A 121 -40.63 14.54 17.59
C GLY A 121 -40.44 15.93 18.19
N ASN A 122 -41.53 16.72 18.20
CA ASN A 122 -41.51 18.09 18.75
C ASN A 122 -41.67 18.15 20.29
N ASN A 123 -41.83 17.01 20.97
CA ASN A 123 -41.95 16.97 22.42
C ASN A 123 -40.55 16.87 23.07
N ALA A 124 -39.92 18.01 23.31
CA ALA A 124 -38.58 18.10 23.92
C ALA A 124 -38.47 17.42 25.32
N GLU A 125 -39.60 17.10 25.95
CA GLU A 125 -39.67 16.41 27.23
C GLU A 125 -39.87 14.89 27.09
N ASP A 126 -39.90 14.33 25.88
CA ASP A 126 -39.95 12.89 25.65
C ASP A 126 -38.65 12.22 26.10
N ASN A 127 -38.78 11.17 26.92
CA ASN A 127 -37.62 10.50 27.50
C ASN A 127 -36.73 9.86 26.44
N CYS A 128 -37.28 9.28 25.36
CA CYS A 128 -36.47 8.67 24.30
C CYS A 128 -35.63 9.72 23.56
N GLN A 129 -36.22 10.90 23.31
CA GLN A 129 -35.50 12.02 22.70
C GLN A 129 -34.38 12.54 23.60
N LEU A 130 -34.66 12.71 24.90
CA LEU A 130 -33.67 13.15 25.87
C LEU A 130 -32.53 12.13 26.04
N GLU A 131 -32.82 10.84 26.14
CA GLU A 131 -31.82 9.76 26.24
C GLU A 131 -30.94 9.70 25.01
N PHE A 132 -31.53 9.64 23.82
CA PHE A 132 -30.79 9.50 22.57
C PHE A 132 -29.86 10.69 22.35
N ASN A 133 -30.36 11.91 22.52
CA ASN A 133 -29.58 13.12 22.30
C ASN A 133 -28.51 13.32 23.38
N TYR A 134 -28.77 12.89 24.61
CA TYR A 134 -27.76 12.93 25.67
C TYR A 134 -26.67 11.87 25.42
N ALA A 135 -27.05 10.64 25.08
CA ALA A 135 -26.14 9.56 24.72
C ALA A 135 -25.26 9.90 23.51
N ALA A 136 -25.84 10.43 22.43
CA ALA A 136 -25.10 10.84 21.24
C ALA A 136 -24.05 11.91 21.54
N ARG A 137 -24.37 12.89 22.40
CA ARG A 137 -23.41 13.91 22.83
C ARG A 137 -22.34 13.36 23.75
N ARG A 138 -22.72 12.46 24.67
CA ARG A 138 -21.83 11.99 25.74
C ARG A 138 -20.91 10.86 25.33
N LYS A 139 -21.40 9.95 24.49
CA LYS A 139 -20.74 8.70 24.06
C LYS A 139 -20.35 8.70 22.59
N THR A 140 -20.91 9.60 21.78
CA THR A 140 -20.76 9.68 20.31
C THR A 140 -21.33 8.46 19.58
N ALA A 141 -21.56 8.58 18.27
CA ALA A 141 -22.09 7.49 17.45
C ALA A 141 -21.23 6.21 17.51
N SER A 142 -19.91 6.34 17.68
CA SER A 142 -18.97 5.21 17.74
C SER A 142 -19.18 4.27 18.94
N LYS A 143 -19.90 4.71 19.99
CA LYS A 143 -20.26 3.89 21.15
C LYS A 143 -21.75 3.54 21.20
N MET A 144 -22.49 3.84 20.13
CA MET A 144 -23.91 3.56 19.99
C MET A 144 -24.11 2.41 18.98
N ILE A 145 -24.83 1.37 19.39
CA ILE A 145 -25.07 0.16 18.59
C ILE A 145 -26.53 0.17 18.16
N PRO A 146 -26.83 0.39 16.86
CA PRO A 146 -28.20 0.30 16.37
C PRO A 146 -28.64 -1.17 16.26
N VAL A 147 -29.78 -1.49 16.86
CA VAL A 147 -30.41 -2.81 16.83
C VAL A 147 -31.84 -2.66 16.31
N LEU A 148 -32.11 -3.14 15.10
CA LEU A 148 -33.44 -3.09 14.50
C LEU A 148 -34.29 -4.23 15.08
N ILE A 149 -35.38 -3.88 15.75
CA ILE A 149 -36.35 -4.87 16.28
C ILE A 149 -37.73 -4.75 15.63
N ASP A 150 -37.94 -3.73 14.80
CA ASP A 150 -39.17 -3.53 14.04
C ASP A 150 -39.15 -4.39 12.76
N PRO A 151 -40.13 -5.28 12.55
CA PRO A 151 -40.17 -6.19 11.39
C PRO A 151 -40.50 -5.48 10.08
N SER A 152 -40.82 -4.18 10.10
CA SER A 152 -41.15 -3.45 8.88
C SER A 152 -39.99 -3.48 7.89
N PRO A 153 -40.22 -3.95 6.64
CA PRO A 153 -39.18 -3.98 5.62
C PRO A 153 -38.67 -2.58 5.25
N THR A 154 -39.47 -1.53 5.49
CA THR A 154 -39.08 -0.13 5.22
C THR A 154 -37.90 0.32 6.08
N LEU A 155 -37.81 -0.17 7.32
CA LEU A 155 -36.75 0.21 8.26
C LEU A 155 -35.47 -0.59 8.09
N LYS A 156 -35.45 -1.61 7.21
CA LYS A 156 -34.21 -2.33 6.85
C LYS A 156 -33.29 -1.50 5.97
N ASN A 157 -33.83 -0.49 5.27
CA ASN A 157 -33.04 0.52 4.58
C ASN A 157 -32.85 1.73 5.50
N THR A 158 -31.62 1.95 5.97
CA THR A 158 -31.29 3.02 6.91
C THR A 158 -31.48 4.43 6.33
N ALA A 159 -31.57 4.58 5.00
CA ALA A 159 -31.92 5.85 4.37
C ALA A 159 -33.35 6.34 4.75
N ASN A 160 -34.20 5.42 5.22
CA ASN A 160 -35.53 5.75 5.71
C ASN A 160 -35.54 6.12 7.20
N TRP A 161 -34.41 6.04 7.90
CA TRP A 161 -34.32 6.53 9.26
C TRP A 161 -34.20 8.05 9.20
N THR A 162 -35.19 8.75 9.76
CA THR A 162 -35.28 10.21 9.70
C THR A 162 -34.92 10.83 11.06
N GLY A 163 -34.83 12.16 11.09
CA GLY A 163 -34.49 12.90 12.31
C GLY A 163 -33.10 12.56 12.86
N GLU A 164 -32.93 12.73 14.16
CA GLU A 164 -31.66 12.56 14.87
C GLU A 164 -31.16 11.11 14.83
N VAL A 165 -32.05 10.12 14.76
CA VAL A 165 -31.65 8.71 14.61
C VAL A 165 -30.99 8.48 13.25
N GLY A 166 -31.58 8.98 12.17
CA GLY A 166 -30.99 8.92 10.83
C GLY A 166 -29.68 9.69 10.73
N PHE A 167 -29.63 10.89 11.30
CA PHE A 167 -28.45 11.75 11.29
C PHE A 167 -27.25 11.12 12.00
N VAL A 168 -27.47 10.48 13.16
CA VAL A 168 -26.39 9.92 13.99
C VAL A 168 -26.03 8.49 13.57
N LEU A 169 -27.02 7.64 13.22
CA LEU A 169 -26.81 6.20 13.03
C LEU A 169 -27.09 5.69 11.61
N GLY A 170 -27.60 6.50 10.68
CA GLY A 170 -28.00 6.06 9.34
C GLY A 170 -26.86 5.47 8.49
N GLY A 171 -25.61 5.85 8.74
CA GLY A 171 -24.41 5.31 8.10
C GLY A 171 -23.74 4.13 8.83
N HIS A 172 -24.27 3.68 9.97
CA HIS A 172 -23.70 2.59 10.76
C HIS A 172 -24.34 1.24 10.41
N LEU A 173 -23.55 0.16 10.43
CA LEU A 173 -24.09 -1.19 10.31
C LEU A 173 -24.93 -1.53 11.55
N TYR A 174 -26.20 -1.87 11.35
CA TYR A 174 -27.12 -2.27 12.41
C TYR A 174 -27.26 -3.78 12.51
N LEU A 175 -27.66 -4.26 13.69
CA LEU A 175 -28.00 -5.66 13.92
C LEU A 175 -29.51 -5.87 13.76
N ASP A 176 -29.93 -6.79 12.89
CA ASP A 176 -31.34 -7.07 12.64
C ASP A 176 -31.85 -8.20 13.55
N LEU A 177 -32.64 -7.85 14.58
CA LEU A 177 -33.33 -8.78 15.47
C LEU A 177 -34.83 -8.89 15.16
N SER A 178 -35.32 -8.15 14.17
CA SER A 178 -36.76 -7.97 13.91
C SER A 178 -37.50 -9.26 13.54
N SER A 179 -36.77 -10.23 13.01
CA SER A 179 -37.28 -11.57 12.64
C SER A 179 -36.95 -12.67 13.65
N ALA A 180 -36.24 -12.34 14.75
CA ALA A 180 -35.78 -13.32 15.71
C ALA A 180 -36.82 -13.62 16.81
N PHE A 181 -37.74 -12.69 17.06
CA PHE A 181 -38.79 -12.87 18.06
C PHE A 181 -39.76 -13.99 17.65
N GLY A 182 -39.95 -14.97 18.54
CA GLY A 182 -40.73 -16.19 18.27
C GLY A 182 -39.89 -17.40 17.81
N ASN A 183 -38.58 -17.25 17.66
CA ASN A 183 -37.64 -18.36 17.42
C ASN A 183 -36.46 -18.28 18.41
N ASP A 184 -36.54 -19.06 19.49
CA ASP A 184 -35.59 -18.99 20.61
C ASP A 184 -34.13 -19.26 20.19
N ALA A 185 -33.90 -20.17 19.23
CA ALA A 185 -32.56 -20.49 18.74
C ALA A 185 -31.99 -19.33 17.90
N LEU A 186 -32.82 -18.72 17.05
CA LEU A 186 -32.43 -17.55 16.26
C LEU A 186 -32.22 -16.34 17.17
N LEU A 187 -33.09 -16.11 18.15
CA LEU A 187 -32.94 -15.03 19.13
C LEU A 187 -31.66 -15.21 19.94
N ALA A 188 -31.37 -16.42 20.45
CA ALA A 188 -30.13 -16.71 21.16
C ALA A 188 -28.89 -16.40 20.30
N SER A 189 -28.88 -16.84 19.03
CA SER A 189 -27.78 -16.53 18.08
C SER A 189 -27.64 -15.02 17.85
N ARG A 190 -28.74 -14.30 17.67
CA ARG A 190 -28.71 -12.84 17.51
C ARG A 190 -28.26 -12.12 18.78
N ILE A 191 -28.52 -12.69 19.96
CA ILE A 191 -27.97 -12.16 21.22
C ILE A 191 -26.47 -12.41 21.30
N ASP A 192 -25.96 -13.56 20.84
CA ASP A 192 -24.50 -13.80 20.78
C ASP A 192 -23.80 -12.77 19.86
N GLU A 193 -24.43 -12.43 18.73
CA GLU A 193 -23.97 -11.36 17.85
C GLU A 193 -24.00 -9.98 18.55
N LEU A 194 -25.08 -9.69 19.29
CA LEU A 194 -25.19 -8.45 20.07
C LEU A 194 -24.15 -8.38 21.19
N VAL A 195 -23.86 -9.47 21.88
CA VAL A 195 -22.79 -9.56 22.89
C VAL A 195 -21.44 -9.29 22.26
N THR A 196 -21.14 -9.92 21.12
CA THR A 196 -19.89 -9.69 20.39
C THR A 196 -19.77 -8.21 20.00
N LYS A 197 -20.87 -7.59 19.56
CA LYS A 197 -20.88 -6.17 19.22
C LYS A 197 -20.67 -5.29 20.46
N ILE A 198 -21.34 -5.57 21.58
CA ILE A 198 -21.15 -4.86 22.85
C ILE A 198 -19.70 -4.99 23.30
N VAL A 199 -19.08 -6.18 23.24
CA VAL A 199 -17.68 -6.38 23.64
C VAL A 199 -16.70 -5.64 22.72
N SER A 200 -16.94 -5.62 21.41
CA SER A 200 -16.08 -4.85 20.48
C SER A 200 -16.15 -3.34 20.73
N VAL A 201 -17.29 -2.82 21.19
CA VAL A 201 -17.50 -1.39 21.43
C VAL A 201 -17.13 -0.98 22.86
N ALA A 202 -17.51 -1.78 23.86
CA ALA A 202 -17.32 -1.51 25.28
C ALA A 202 -15.97 -2.01 25.79
N GLY A 203 -15.39 -3.06 25.20
CA GLY A 203 -14.25 -3.82 25.73
C GLY A 203 -14.67 -5.07 26.51
N THR A 204 -13.70 -5.77 27.14
CA THR A 204 -13.98 -7.00 27.93
C THR A 204 -15.06 -6.77 28.99
N PRO A 205 -16.08 -7.64 29.11
CA PRO A 205 -17.18 -7.47 30.06
C PRO A 205 -16.72 -7.26 31.51
N LEU A 206 -17.41 -6.37 32.24
CA LEU A 206 -17.07 -6.06 33.63
C LEU A 206 -17.08 -7.33 34.51
N SER A 207 -18.02 -8.25 34.29
CA SER A 207 -18.13 -9.51 35.06
C SER A 207 -16.88 -10.40 34.99
N GLN A 208 -16.20 -10.45 33.84
CA GLN A 208 -15.00 -11.26 33.63
C GLN A 208 -13.75 -10.62 34.22
N ARG A 209 -13.70 -9.29 34.32
CA ARG A 209 -12.55 -8.56 34.86
C ARG A 209 -12.38 -8.76 36.36
N PHE A 210 -13.46 -8.99 37.10
CA PHE A 210 -13.44 -9.02 38.57
C PHE A 210 -13.45 -10.42 39.19
N GLN A 211 -13.63 -11.49 38.40
CA GLN A 211 -13.45 -12.87 38.91
C GLN A 211 -11.98 -13.21 39.21
N SER A 212 -11.03 -12.47 38.63
CA SER A 212 -9.58 -12.69 38.79
C SER A 212 -8.96 -12.09 40.06
N ALA A 213 -9.73 -11.35 40.87
CA ALA A 213 -9.18 -10.53 41.96
C ALA A 213 -9.21 -11.18 43.38
N HIS A 214 -9.73 -12.41 43.52
CA HIS A 214 -10.01 -13.02 44.84
C HIS A 214 -9.03 -14.11 45.31
N HIS A 215 -7.96 -14.46 44.57
CA HIS A 215 -7.20 -15.69 44.83
C HIS A 215 -5.89 -15.58 45.65
N ASP A 216 -5.43 -14.39 46.05
CA ASP A 216 -4.14 -14.25 46.76
C ASP A 216 -4.28 -13.84 48.22
N ALA A 217 -4.51 -14.81 49.12
CA ALA A 217 -4.05 -14.75 50.51
C ALA A 217 -4.14 -16.13 51.20
N VAL A 218 -2.99 -16.73 51.57
CA VAL A 218 -2.64 -17.37 52.87
C VAL A 218 -1.46 -18.38 52.69
N PRO A 219 -0.43 -18.41 53.57
CA PRO A 219 0.77 -19.25 53.44
C PRO A 219 0.62 -20.65 54.09
N PRO A 220 1.56 -21.60 53.86
CA PRO A 220 1.31 -23.03 54.04
C PRO A 220 1.63 -23.55 55.45
N PRO A 221 0.92 -24.60 55.93
CA PRO A 221 1.45 -25.47 56.95
C PRO A 221 1.67 -26.92 56.46
N THR A 222 2.70 -27.49 57.06
CA THR A 222 3.27 -28.84 57.02
C THR A 222 2.33 -29.98 57.45
N GLY A 223 2.50 -31.17 56.84
CA GLY A 223 2.19 -32.49 57.42
C GLY A 223 1.05 -33.28 56.75
N GLY A 224 1.35 -34.43 56.13
CA GLY A 224 0.38 -35.32 55.44
C GLY A 224 -0.43 -36.25 56.38
N PRO A 225 -0.93 -37.45 55.95
CA PRO A 225 -1.12 -37.98 54.59
C PRO A 225 -2.53 -38.63 54.35
N SER A 226 -3.03 -38.63 53.10
CA SER A 226 -3.93 -39.70 52.59
C SER A 226 -4.08 -39.66 51.06
N THR A 227 -3.34 -40.58 50.40
CA THR A 227 -3.61 -41.38 49.17
C THR A 227 -4.70 -41.00 48.14
N PRO A 228 -4.56 -41.40 46.84
CA PRO A 228 -3.37 -41.54 46.00
C PRO A 228 -3.39 -40.64 44.75
N ARG A 229 -2.21 -40.15 44.38
CA ARG A 229 -1.92 -39.33 43.19
C ARG A 229 -1.68 -40.22 41.97
N THR A 230 -2.39 -39.94 40.88
CA THR A 230 -1.96 -40.28 39.52
C THR A 230 -0.88 -39.27 39.10
N ALA A 231 0.28 -39.76 38.66
CA ALA A 231 1.39 -38.95 38.20
C ALA A 231 1.07 -38.26 36.87
N SER A 232 1.44 -36.99 36.70
CA SER A 232 1.47 -36.34 35.39
C SER A 232 2.90 -35.92 35.06
N ALA A 233 3.44 -36.53 34.02
CA ALA A 233 4.74 -36.23 33.44
C ALA A 233 4.72 -34.83 32.80
N THR A 234 5.82 -34.10 32.94
CA THR A 234 6.03 -32.79 32.29
C THR A 234 6.20 -32.99 30.78
N ILE A 235 5.22 -32.52 30.02
CA ILE A 235 5.22 -32.56 28.55
C ILE A 235 6.05 -31.37 28.04
N SER A 236 7.09 -31.66 27.24
CA SER A 236 7.87 -30.63 26.52
C SER A 236 6.97 -29.95 25.47
N THR A 237 6.92 -28.62 25.43
CA THR A 237 6.12 -27.82 24.49
C THR A 237 6.97 -26.79 23.74
N VAL A 238 6.47 -26.32 22.58
CA VAL A 238 7.11 -25.34 21.68
C VAL A 238 6.10 -24.23 21.35
N PRO A 239 6.44 -22.93 21.37
CA PRO A 239 5.47 -21.86 21.11
C PRO A 239 4.79 -21.96 19.72
N LEU A 240 3.46 -21.74 19.68
CA LEU A 240 2.67 -21.83 18.44
C LEU A 240 3.23 -20.91 17.33
N ALA A 241 3.58 -19.67 17.66
CA ALA A 241 4.10 -18.70 16.70
C ALA A 241 5.42 -19.11 16.02
N SER A 242 6.22 -19.99 16.64
CA SER A 242 7.53 -20.42 16.10
C SER A 242 7.46 -21.57 15.10
N LEU A 243 6.26 -22.09 14.80
CA LEU A 243 6.10 -23.25 13.92
C LEU A 243 6.23 -22.84 12.45
N THR A 244 7.09 -23.56 11.73
CA THR A 244 7.18 -23.46 10.27
C THR A 244 5.96 -24.10 9.61
N GLN A 245 5.68 -23.77 8.34
CA GLN A 245 4.54 -24.35 7.61
C GLN A 245 4.55 -25.89 7.59
N HIS A 246 5.72 -26.54 7.46
CA HIS A 246 5.82 -28.00 7.49
C HIS A 246 5.51 -28.58 8.88
N GLN A 247 5.82 -27.85 9.95
CA GLN A 247 5.47 -28.24 11.32
C GLN A 247 3.97 -28.03 11.61
N VAL A 248 3.34 -27.01 11.03
CA VAL A 248 1.87 -26.83 11.04
C VAL A 248 1.18 -27.97 10.29
N GLY A 249 1.70 -28.36 9.13
CA GLY A 249 1.21 -29.54 8.39
C GLY A 249 1.30 -30.82 9.22
N THR A 250 2.42 -31.02 9.93
CA THR A 250 2.63 -32.17 10.83
C THR A 250 1.71 -32.13 12.06
N LEU A 251 1.47 -30.95 12.64
CA LEU A 251 0.51 -30.73 13.73
C LEU A 251 -0.91 -31.11 13.31
N LEU A 252 -1.33 -30.70 12.11
CA LEU A 252 -2.64 -31.03 11.56
C LEU A 252 -2.79 -32.52 11.26
N ASN A 253 -1.74 -33.19 10.81
CA ASN A 253 -1.72 -34.64 10.58
C ASN A 253 -1.87 -35.45 11.89
N ASN A 254 -1.33 -34.93 13.00
CA ASN A 254 -1.45 -35.53 14.33
C ASN A 254 -2.71 -35.10 15.10
N LEU A 255 -3.46 -34.11 14.58
CA LEU A 255 -4.81 -33.78 15.00
C LEU A 255 -5.83 -34.46 14.07
N THR A 256 -7.10 -34.44 14.43
CA THR A 256 -8.18 -34.94 13.54
C THR A 256 -8.47 -34.04 12.33
N CYS A 257 -7.48 -33.26 11.89
CA CYS A 257 -7.55 -32.30 10.77
C CYS A 257 -6.58 -32.65 9.63
N SER A 258 -6.07 -33.89 9.59
CA SER A 258 -5.10 -34.37 8.59
C SER A 258 -5.53 -34.17 7.14
N LYS A 259 -6.84 -34.18 6.85
CA LYS A 259 -7.39 -33.90 5.50
C LYS A 259 -7.13 -32.45 5.02
N TYR A 260 -6.92 -31.51 5.94
CA TYR A 260 -6.71 -30.08 5.65
C TYR A 260 -5.25 -29.66 5.71
N SER A 261 -4.35 -30.56 6.13
CA SER A 261 -2.93 -30.25 6.29
C SER A 261 -2.31 -29.80 4.96
N ALA A 262 -2.68 -30.45 3.85
CA ALA A 262 -2.25 -30.05 2.51
C ALA A 262 -2.64 -28.60 2.18
N VAL A 263 -3.88 -28.20 2.47
CA VAL A 263 -4.40 -26.84 2.19
C VAL A 263 -3.73 -25.77 3.06
N PHE A 264 -3.42 -26.09 4.31
CA PHE A 264 -2.72 -25.16 5.21
C PHE A 264 -1.25 -25.00 4.82
N VAL A 265 -0.60 -26.07 4.36
CA VAL A 265 0.78 -26.02 3.83
C VAL A 265 0.81 -25.27 2.50
N GLU A 266 -0.15 -25.52 1.60
CA GLU A 266 -0.27 -24.85 0.29
C GLU A 266 -0.58 -23.36 0.43
N ASN A 267 -1.35 -22.94 1.43
CA ASN A 267 -1.59 -21.52 1.70
C ASN A 267 -0.51 -20.82 2.54
N GLU A 268 0.62 -21.50 2.80
CA GLU A 268 1.76 -21.00 3.59
C GLU A 268 1.37 -20.55 5.00
N ILE A 269 0.41 -21.25 5.61
CA ILE A 269 -0.11 -20.90 6.93
C ILE A 269 0.91 -21.33 7.99
N THR A 270 1.68 -20.36 8.49
CA THR A 270 2.66 -20.56 9.56
C THR A 270 1.99 -20.46 10.94
N GLY A 271 2.74 -20.83 11.98
CA GLY A 271 2.31 -20.68 13.37
C GLY A 271 1.99 -19.24 13.77
N GLU A 272 2.64 -18.25 13.14
CA GLU A 272 2.38 -16.82 13.34
C GLU A 272 1.00 -16.42 12.79
N VAL A 273 0.68 -16.88 11.57
CA VAL A 273 -0.65 -16.67 10.97
C VAL A 273 -1.75 -17.31 11.84
N LEU A 274 -1.50 -18.53 12.35
CA LEU A 274 -2.43 -19.21 13.27
C LEU A 274 -2.54 -18.54 14.64
N CYS A 275 -1.49 -17.85 15.08
CA CYS A 275 -1.50 -17.07 16.32
C CYS A 275 -2.41 -15.84 16.21
N GLY A 276 -2.56 -15.30 15.00
CA GLY A 276 -3.47 -14.19 14.67
C GLY A 276 -4.92 -14.58 14.42
N VAL A 277 -5.25 -15.87 14.37
CA VAL A 277 -6.63 -16.33 14.16
C VAL A 277 -7.46 -16.07 15.42
N GLU A 278 -8.53 -15.28 15.33
CA GLU A 278 -9.39 -14.87 16.46
C GLU A 278 -10.78 -15.52 16.45
N SER A 279 -11.12 -16.22 15.36
CA SER A 279 -12.37 -16.97 15.27
C SER A 279 -12.25 -18.28 14.48
N ALA A 280 -13.22 -19.17 14.70
CA ALA A 280 -13.35 -20.40 13.92
C ALA A 280 -13.77 -20.17 12.47
N ASP A 281 -14.31 -19.00 12.13
CA ASP A 281 -14.67 -18.66 10.75
C ASP A 281 -13.42 -18.27 9.94
N GLU A 282 -12.45 -17.59 10.55
CA GLU A 282 -11.13 -17.40 9.96
C GLU A 282 -10.44 -18.74 9.68
N VAL A 283 -10.59 -19.74 10.56
CA VAL A 283 -10.06 -21.11 10.28
C VAL A 283 -10.73 -21.76 9.06
N LYS A 284 -11.98 -21.42 8.74
CA LYS A 284 -12.62 -21.89 7.48
C LYS A 284 -12.02 -21.18 6.27
N GLU A 285 -11.74 -19.89 6.40
CA GLU A 285 -11.15 -19.07 5.36
C GLU A 285 -9.69 -19.46 5.08
N LEU A 286 -9.00 -20.03 6.07
CA LEU A 286 -7.69 -20.66 5.93
C LEU A 286 -7.73 -22.05 5.25
N GLY A 287 -8.92 -22.59 4.94
CA GLY A 287 -9.08 -23.80 4.14
C GLY A 287 -9.74 -25.00 4.84
N VAL A 288 -10.19 -24.88 6.10
CA VAL A 288 -10.96 -25.95 6.78
C VAL A 288 -12.43 -25.85 6.43
N THR A 289 -12.81 -26.45 5.30
CA THR A 289 -14.14 -26.32 4.69
C THR A 289 -15.31 -26.89 5.52
N LEU A 290 -15.05 -27.71 6.55
CA LEU A 290 -16.10 -28.23 7.45
C LEU A 290 -16.14 -27.41 8.75
N ALA A 291 -17.26 -26.72 9.01
CA ALA A 291 -17.46 -25.87 10.19
C ALA A 291 -17.14 -26.53 11.55
N PRO A 292 -17.45 -27.82 11.78
CA PRO A 292 -17.06 -28.50 13.02
C PRO A 292 -15.55 -28.71 13.16
N LYS A 293 -14.84 -28.94 12.04
CA LYS A 293 -13.38 -29.11 12.03
C LYS A 293 -12.66 -27.77 12.20
N ALA A 294 -13.24 -26.70 11.67
CA ALA A 294 -12.73 -25.34 11.84
C ALA A 294 -12.83 -24.85 13.30
N ARG A 295 -13.97 -25.10 13.97
CA ARG A 295 -14.11 -24.85 15.43
C ARG A 295 -13.14 -25.69 16.26
N LEU A 296 -13.04 -26.98 15.96
CA LEU A 296 -12.12 -27.88 16.67
C LEU A 296 -10.64 -27.46 16.52
N LEU A 297 -10.24 -27.04 15.32
CA LEU A 297 -8.89 -26.53 15.09
C LEU A 297 -8.69 -25.18 15.79
N PHE A 298 -9.65 -24.26 15.75
CA PHE A 298 -9.58 -22.97 16.45
C PHE A 298 -9.41 -23.12 17.97
N ASP A 299 -10.17 -24.03 18.58
CA ASP A 299 -10.08 -24.32 20.01
C ASP A 299 -8.68 -24.86 20.38
N LYS A 300 -8.14 -25.76 19.53
CA LYS A 300 -6.78 -26.29 19.71
C LYS A 300 -5.70 -25.23 19.54
N LEU A 301 -5.87 -24.31 18.60
CA LEU A 301 -4.95 -23.18 18.42
C LEU A 301 -4.99 -22.25 19.63
N SER A 302 -6.17 -21.96 20.17
CA SER A 302 -6.34 -21.14 21.38
C SER A 302 -5.68 -21.79 22.61
N GLU A 303 -5.77 -23.10 22.74
CA GLU A 303 -5.03 -23.88 23.75
C GLU A 303 -3.51 -23.74 23.55
N PHE A 304 -3.02 -23.96 22.33
CA PHE A 304 -1.60 -23.88 22.00
C PHE A 304 -1.00 -22.48 22.14
N LYS A 305 -1.79 -21.41 21.96
CA LYS A 305 -1.36 -20.03 22.24
C LYS A 305 -1.08 -19.82 23.74
N ALA A 306 -1.85 -20.46 24.60
CA ALA A 306 -1.71 -20.34 26.06
C ALA A 306 -0.64 -21.28 26.65
N SER A 307 -0.53 -22.53 26.15
CA SER A 307 0.31 -23.58 26.75
C SER A 307 1.53 -24.01 25.93
N GLY A 308 1.66 -23.53 24.69
CA GLY A 308 2.60 -24.06 23.71
C GLY A 308 2.15 -25.39 23.11
N VAL A 309 2.65 -25.70 21.92
CA VAL A 309 2.39 -26.95 21.18
C VAL A 309 3.26 -28.09 21.72
N PRO A 310 2.68 -29.20 22.21
CA PRO A 310 3.43 -30.36 22.67
C PRO A 310 4.38 -30.93 21.60
N SER A 311 5.66 -31.12 21.96
CA SER A 311 6.71 -31.55 21.01
C SER A 311 6.45 -32.90 20.35
N HIS A 312 5.60 -33.75 20.94
CA HIS A 312 5.24 -35.06 20.37
C HIS A 312 4.25 -34.95 19.19
N LEU A 313 3.45 -33.87 19.11
CA LEU A 313 2.57 -33.60 17.97
C LEU A 313 3.34 -33.13 16.72
N LEU A 314 4.64 -32.90 16.85
CA LEU A 314 5.54 -32.41 15.82
C LEU A 314 6.51 -33.49 15.29
N LYS A 315 6.42 -34.73 15.77
CA LYS A 315 7.23 -35.87 15.28
C LYS A 315 6.43 -36.72 14.30
N ALA A 316 7.07 -37.21 13.24
CA ALA A 316 6.43 -38.11 12.27
C ALA A 316 6.28 -39.53 12.84
N THR A 317 5.11 -40.14 12.65
CA THR A 317 4.83 -41.54 13.02
C THR A 317 5.40 -42.45 11.92
N GLU A 318 6.47 -43.21 12.20
CA GLU A 318 7.05 -44.16 11.23
C GLU A 318 6.06 -45.30 10.89
N PRO A 319 5.80 -45.57 9.60
CA PRO A 319 5.39 -46.89 9.15
C PRO A 319 6.65 -47.74 8.88
N SER A 320 6.75 -48.93 9.48
CA SER A 320 7.66 -49.97 8.97
C SER A 320 7.31 -50.32 7.51
N PRO A 321 8.30 -50.63 6.67
CA PRO A 321 8.22 -50.41 5.21
C PRO A 321 7.53 -51.55 4.46
N PRO A 322 6.80 -51.26 3.37
CA PRO A 322 6.98 -51.95 2.12
C PRO A 322 8.05 -51.19 1.30
N ALA A 323 9.18 -51.86 1.06
CA ALA A 323 10.24 -51.54 0.10
C ALA A 323 10.53 -50.04 -0.18
N LEU A 324 11.68 -49.59 0.32
CA LEU A 324 12.38 -48.36 -0.10
C LEU A 324 12.28 -48.12 -1.61
N VAL A 325 11.51 -47.11 -2.00
CA VAL A 325 11.86 -46.24 -3.12
C VAL A 325 11.81 -44.83 -2.57
N SER A 326 12.96 -44.33 -2.13
CA SER A 326 13.14 -42.97 -1.61
C SER A 326 12.77 -41.96 -2.70
N THR A 327 11.61 -41.32 -2.57
CA THR A 327 11.29 -40.09 -3.31
C THR A 327 11.87 -38.90 -2.53
N PRO A 328 12.61 -37.99 -3.19
CA PRO A 328 13.25 -36.86 -2.52
C PRO A 328 12.20 -35.88 -1.95
N PRO A 329 12.54 -35.10 -0.90
CA PRO A 329 11.62 -34.14 -0.28
C PRO A 329 11.18 -33.06 -1.29
N HIS A 330 9.86 -32.82 -1.38
CA HIS A 330 9.28 -31.73 -2.17
C HIS A 330 9.61 -30.38 -1.52
N LYS A 331 10.09 -29.43 -2.34
CA LYS A 331 10.39 -28.05 -1.92
C LYS A 331 9.11 -27.21 -1.86
N SER A 332 9.05 -26.26 -0.93
CA SER A 332 7.98 -25.27 -0.83
C SER A 332 8.05 -24.17 -1.89
N PHE A 333 6.97 -23.40 -2.06
CA PHE A 333 6.95 -22.26 -2.99
C PHE A 333 8.06 -21.26 -2.69
N GLU A 334 8.17 -20.78 -1.44
CA GLU A 334 9.23 -19.84 -1.06
C GLU A 334 10.65 -20.42 -1.25
N GLU A 335 10.88 -21.71 -1.02
CA GLU A 335 12.17 -22.35 -1.32
C GLU A 335 12.46 -22.42 -2.82
N LEU A 336 11.44 -22.68 -3.64
CA LEU A 336 11.57 -22.71 -5.10
C LEU A 336 11.75 -21.30 -5.68
N LYS A 337 10.98 -20.32 -5.21
CA LYS A 337 11.11 -18.89 -5.51
C LYS A 337 12.50 -18.41 -5.14
N ALA A 338 12.98 -18.67 -3.92
CA ALA A 338 14.32 -18.31 -3.49
C ALA A 338 15.42 -19.01 -4.29
N ALA A 339 15.17 -20.24 -4.77
CA ALA A 339 16.13 -20.96 -5.60
C ALA A 339 16.25 -20.40 -7.04
N ILE A 340 15.23 -19.69 -7.53
CA ILE A 340 15.25 -19.06 -8.86
C ILE A 340 15.47 -17.53 -8.81
N LEU A 341 15.32 -16.89 -7.65
CA LEU A 341 15.60 -15.47 -7.45
C LEU A 341 17.10 -15.23 -7.23
N PRO A 342 17.79 -14.49 -8.11
CA PRO A 342 19.18 -14.15 -7.89
C PRO A 342 19.37 -13.25 -6.66
N SER A 343 20.37 -13.57 -5.84
CA SER A 343 20.61 -12.90 -4.55
C SER A 343 20.95 -11.40 -4.63
N ASN A 344 21.39 -10.93 -5.80
CA ASN A 344 21.76 -9.53 -6.04
C ASN A 344 20.60 -8.70 -6.62
N TRP A 345 19.43 -9.30 -6.84
CA TRP A 345 18.26 -8.59 -7.34
C TRP A 345 17.55 -7.86 -6.21
N VAL A 346 16.88 -6.76 -6.57
CA VAL A 346 16.12 -5.93 -5.64
C VAL A 346 14.63 -6.01 -5.93
N GLN A 347 13.83 -5.85 -4.87
CA GLN A 347 12.38 -5.79 -4.99
C GLN A 347 11.95 -4.39 -5.49
N LEU A 348 11.17 -4.35 -6.56
CA LEU A 348 10.65 -3.14 -7.19
C LEU A 348 9.17 -2.88 -6.82
N TYR A 349 8.38 -3.95 -6.74
CA TYR A 349 6.97 -3.90 -6.32
C TYR A 349 6.75 -4.72 -5.06
N LYS A 350 5.82 -4.23 -4.22
CA LYS A 350 5.19 -5.02 -3.18
C LYS A 350 3.76 -4.55 -2.95
N TYR A 351 2.80 -5.15 -3.65
CA TYR A 351 1.37 -4.91 -3.50
C TYR A 351 0.71 -6.10 -2.80
N PRO A 352 0.36 -5.98 -1.51
CA PRO A 352 -0.31 -7.06 -0.78
C PRO A 352 -1.71 -7.36 -1.34
N LEU A 353 -2.50 -6.31 -1.54
CA LEU A 353 -3.89 -6.31 -2.03
C LEU A 353 -4.93 -6.91 -1.07
N GLU A 354 -4.62 -7.21 0.19
CA GLU A 354 -5.62 -7.66 1.17
C GLU A 354 -6.38 -6.52 1.85
N SER A 355 -5.78 -5.33 1.96
CA SER A 355 -6.37 -4.18 2.69
C SER A 355 -6.54 -2.93 1.84
N ASN A 356 -5.65 -2.72 0.87
CA ASN A 356 -5.68 -1.59 -0.06
C ASN A 356 -4.80 -1.87 -1.29
N GLY A 357 -4.75 -0.93 -2.22
CA GLY A 357 -3.91 -0.98 -3.43
C GLY A 357 -2.52 -0.35 -3.29
N ALA A 358 -2.03 -0.07 -2.08
CA ALA A 358 -0.75 0.63 -1.90
C ALA A 358 0.44 -0.28 -2.24
N ASN A 359 1.42 0.29 -2.95
CA ASN A 359 2.75 -0.30 -2.98
C ASN A 359 3.42 -0.01 -1.64
N ILE A 360 3.95 -1.02 -0.95
CA ILE A 360 4.67 -0.80 0.32
C ILE A 360 6.04 -0.13 0.08
N LEU A 361 6.59 -0.24 -1.14
CA LEU A 361 7.92 0.26 -1.48
C LEU A 361 7.91 1.69 -2.06
N SER A 362 6.75 2.30 -2.27
CA SER A 362 6.65 3.65 -2.84
C SER A 362 5.36 4.36 -2.42
N ALA A 363 5.17 5.60 -2.85
CA ALA A 363 3.93 6.35 -2.63
C ALA A 363 2.79 5.94 -3.59
N HIS A 364 3.04 5.02 -4.53
CA HIS A 364 2.06 4.64 -5.53
C HIS A 364 0.89 3.86 -4.92
N LYS A 365 -0.33 4.18 -5.36
CA LYS A 365 -1.55 3.45 -4.99
C LYS A 365 -2.34 3.05 -6.23
N LEU A 366 -2.55 1.74 -6.38
CA LEU A 366 -3.41 1.15 -7.40
C LEU A 366 -4.85 1.65 -7.21
N THR A 367 -5.49 1.98 -8.32
CA THR A 367 -6.90 2.38 -8.41
C THR A 367 -7.64 1.41 -9.34
N TRP A 368 -8.96 1.29 -9.16
CA TRP A 368 -9.80 0.35 -9.91
C TRP A 368 -11.25 0.85 -10.00
N PRO A 369 -12.02 0.37 -10.99
CA PRO A 369 -13.41 0.78 -11.16
C PRO A 369 -14.35 0.10 -10.13
N THR A 370 -15.10 0.89 -9.38
CA THR A 370 -16.14 0.42 -8.46
C THR A 370 -17.55 0.59 -9.07
N PRO A 371 -18.47 -0.38 -8.95
CA PRO A 371 -18.42 -1.55 -8.06
C PRO A 371 -17.89 -2.84 -8.70
N ALA A 372 -17.49 -2.84 -9.98
CA ALA A 372 -17.04 -4.04 -10.68
C ALA A 372 -15.79 -4.69 -10.06
N CYS A 373 -15.06 -3.92 -9.26
CA CYS A 373 -13.84 -4.34 -8.60
C CYS A 373 -13.82 -3.89 -7.14
N SER A 374 -13.22 -4.70 -6.26
CA SER A 374 -13.12 -4.41 -4.83
C SER A 374 -11.88 -5.05 -4.22
N VAL A 375 -11.51 -4.65 -3.00
CA VAL A 375 -10.44 -5.27 -2.23
C VAL A 375 -10.99 -5.80 -0.90
N SER A 376 -10.56 -6.99 -0.48
CA SER A 376 -10.91 -7.58 0.81
C SER A 376 -9.80 -8.46 1.38
N VAL A 377 -9.82 -8.66 2.70
CA VAL A 377 -8.79 -9.42 3.44
C VAL A 377 -8.68 -10.88 3.00
N LEU A 378 -9.75 -11.45 2.43
CA LEU A 378 -9.85 -12.86 2.00
C LEU A 378 -9.90 -13.04 0.49
N GLY A 379 -10.42 -12.05 -0.21
CA GLY A 379 -10.49 -12.03 -1.65
C GLY A 379 -9.27 -11.41 -2.32
N GLY A 380 -8.44 -10.66 -1.60
CA GLY A 380 -7.46 -9.79 -2.25
C GLY A 380 -8.16 -8.72 -3.09
N LEU A 381 -7.56 -8.34 -4.22
CA LEU A 381 -8.24 -7.61 -5.28
C LEU A 381 -9.17 -8.56 -6.05
N VAL A 382 -10.46 -8.26 -6.07
CA VAL A 382 -11.51 -9.02 -6.76
C VAL A 382 -11.96 -8.26 -7.99
N THR A 383 -12.02 -8.95 -9.13
CA THR A 383 -12.44 -8.39 -10.41
C THR A 383 -13.56 -9.26 -11.02
N THR A 384 -14.60 -8.63 -11.57
CA THR A 384 -15.72 -9.38 -12.19
C THR A 384 -15.43 -9.82 -13.62
N GLY A 385 -14.48 -9.16 -14.29
CA GLY A 385 -14.20 -9.30 -15.72
C GLY A 385 -15.13 -8.48 -16.62
N ASP A 386 -16.07 -7.74 -16.05
CA ASP A 386 -17.10 -7.00 -16.78
C ASP A 386 -16.99 -5.49 -16.47
N TYR A 387 -15.84 -4.91 -16.82
CA TYR A 387 -15.50 -3.52 -16.48
C TYR A 387 -14.93 -2.70 -17.64
N ALA A 388 -14.98 -3.21 -18.88
CA ALA A 388 -14.44 -2.52 -20.06
C ALA A 388 -14.98 -1.09 -20.22
N ASP A 389 -16.30 -0.91 -20.10
CA ASP A 389 -16.94 0.40 -20.28
C ASP A 389 -16.51 1.42 -19.22
N MET A 390 -16.21 0.97 -18.00
CA MET A 390 -15.76 1.82 -16.90
C MET A 390 -14.33 2.32 -17.09
N MET A 391 -13.55 1.69 -17.98
CA MET A 391 -12.13 1.97 -18.22
C MET A 391 -11.87 2.98 -19.32
N LYS A 392 -12.89 3.34 -20.13
CA LYS A 392 -12.76 4.16 -21.35
C LYS A 392 -12.06 5.50 -21.09
N ASP A 393 -12.41 6.18 -20.00
CA ASP A 393 -11.84 7.49 -19.63
C ASP A 393 -10.90 7.45 -18.41
N ASN A 394 -10.73 6.27 -17.80
CA ASN A 394 -9.94 6.10 -16.57
C ASN A 394 -8.63 5.37 -16.88
N TRP A 395 -7.68 6.10 -17.44
CA TRP A 395 -6.45 5.51 -17.95
C TRP A 395 -5.47 5.02 -16.86
N GLU A 396 -5.56 5.58 -15.65
CA GLU A 396 -4.72 5.19 -14.51
C GLU A 396 -5.22 3.94 -13.78
N PHE A 397 -6.48 3.55 -13.97
CA PHE A 397 -7.02 2.36 -13.32
C PHE A 397 -6.22 1.13 -13.76
N TYR A 398 -5.92 0.30 -12.78
CA TYR A 398 -5.15 -0.92 -12.94
C TYR A 398 -3.72 -0.76 -13.47
N ARG A 399 -3.18 0.45 -13.48
CA ARG A 399 -1.77 0.69 -13.68
C ARG A 399 -1.01 0.51 -12.37
N LEU A 400 -0.04 -0.40 -12.33
CA LEU A 400 0.95 -0.47 -11.26
C LEU A 400 2.01 0.63 -11.45
N GLU A 401 2.87 0.84 -10.46
CA GLU A 401 3.86 1.93 -10.50
C GLU A 401 4.74 1.85 -11.75
N ALA A 402 4.96 2.98 -12.43
CA ALA A 402 5.92 3.02 -13.53
C ALA A 402 7.35 2.90 -12.98
N LEU A 403 8.12 1.98 -13.57
CA LEU A 403 9.45 1.63 -13.06
C LEU A 403 10.60 2.24 -13.88
N ALA A 404 10.35 2.76 -15.08
CA ALA A 404 11.39 3.33 -15.94
C ALA A 404 12.60 2.37 -16.03
N SER A 405 13.85 2.84 -15.90
CA SER A 405 15.01 1.93 -15.89
C SER A 405 15.12 1.02 -14.67
N ARG A 406 14.32 1.17 -13.61
CA ARG A 406 14.41 0.26 -12.45
C ARG A 406 14.11 -1.18 -12.84
N LEU A 407 13.24 -1.41 -13.83
CA LEU A 407 12.97 -2.74 -14.38
C LEU A 407 13.91 -3.07 -15.55
N ASP A 408 14.62 -4.19 -15.45
CA ASP A 408 15.23 -4.83 -16.61
C ASP A 408 14.23 -5.80 -17.25
N LYS A 409 13.84 -5.55 -18.50
CA LYS A 409 12.93 -6.44 -19.24
C LYS A 409 13.54 -7.81 -19.49
N HIS A 410 14.87 -7.91 -19.54
CA HIS A 410 15.58 -9.15 -19.85
C HIS A 410 15.76 -10.05 -18.63
N GLU A 411 15.68 -9.46 -17.44
CA GLU A 411 16.04 -10.09 -16.17
C GLU A 411 15.09 -9.62 -15.06
N PHE A 412 13.97 -10.33 -14.90
CA PHE A 412 13.02 -10.03 -13.83
C PHE A 412 12.29 -11.28 -13.33
N LEU A 413 11.82 -11.20 -12.08
CA LEU A 413 11.00 -12.22 -11.43
C LEU A 413 9.70 -11.56 -11.00
N LEU A 414 8.60 -11.96 -11.63
CA LEU A 414 7.25 -11.56 -11.24
C LEU A 414 6.65 -12.66 -10.37
N THR A 415 6.16 -12.31 -9.18
CA THR A 415 5.42 -13.24 -8.33
C THR A 415 4.06 -12.68 -7.92
N PHE A 416 3.05 -13.53 -7.85
CA PHE A 416 1.70 -13.14 -7.45
C PHE A 416 0.90 -14.35 -6.98
N LYS A 417 -0.12 -14.10 -6.15
CA LYS A 417 -1.16 -15.06 -5.83
C LYS A 417 -2.38 -14.81 -6.71
N ILE A 418 -2.92 -15.86 -7.29
CA ILE A 418 -4.10 -15.78 -8.16
C ILE A 418 -5.12 -16.86 -7.81
N LYS A 419 -6.41 -16.52 -7.93
CA LYS A 419 -7.51 -17.49 -7.96
C LYS A 419 -8.46 -17.10 -9.08
N VAL A 420 -8.58 -17.97 -10.08
CA VAL A 420 -9.26 -17.66 -11.35
C VAL A 420 -10.69 -18.17 -11.34
N ALA A 421 -11.63 -17.34 -11.78
CA ALA A 421 -13.04 -17.73 -11.92
C ALA A 421 -13.37 -18.27 -13.33
N ARG A 422 -12.71 -17.75 -14.37
CA ARG A 422 -12.86 -18.19 -15.77
C ARG A 422 -11.59 -17.98 -16.60
N GLY A 423 -11.41 -18.80 -17.63
CA GLY A 423 -10.35 -18.64 -18.62
C GLY A 423 -10.57 -17.48 -19.59
N ASP A 424 -9.79 -17.47 -20.67
CA ASP A 424 -9.76 -16.40 -21.68
C ASP A 424 -9.53 -15.00 -21.07
N SER A 425 -8.49 -14.89 -20.25
CA SER A 425 -8.19 -13.68 -19.50
C SER A 425 -6.69 -13.38 -19.37
N THR A 426 -6.38 -12.12 -19.10
CA THR A 426 -5.03 -11.62 -18.84
C THR A 426 -5.00 -10.94 -17.47
N PRO A 427 -4.64 -11.67 -16.39
CA PRO A 427 -4.53 -11.09 -15.05
C PRO A 427 -3.46 -9.99 -14.93
N LEU A 428 -2.34 -10.13 -15.65
CA LEU A 428 -1.18 -9.26 -15.56
C LEU A 428 -0.50 -9.15 -16.92
N CYS A 429 -0.15 -7.93 -17.33
CA CYS A 429 0.68 -7.67 -18.51
C CYS A 429 1.56 -6.43 -18.32
N ALA A 430 2.61 -6.29 -19.11
CA ALA A 430 3.57 -5.19 -19.02
C ALA A 430 3.57 -4.32 -20.28
N GLY A 431 3.46 -3.00 -20.07
CA GLY A 431 3.35 -1.98 -21.11
C GLY A 431 1.94 -1.80 -21.68
N TYR A 432 1.70 -0.64 -22.28
CA TYR A 432 0.42 -0.32 -22.95
C TYR A 432 0.12 -1.30 -24.11
N ASN A 433 1.12 -1.58 -24.94
CA ASN A 433 1.10 -2.68 -25.90
C ASN A 433 1.90 -3.82 -25.26
N PRO A 434 1.26 -4.90 -24.77
CA PRO A 434 1.93 -5.89 -23.94
C PRO A 434 3.18 -6.48 -24.59
N TRP A 435 4.36 -6.14 -24.06
CA TRP A 435 5.62 -6.82 -24.44
C TRP A 435 5.80 -8.13 -23.66
N PHE A 436 5.14 -8.24 -22.50
CA PHE A 436 5.01 -9.45 -21.69
C PHE A 436 3.58 -9.53 -21.14
N ALA A 437 3.00 -10.72 -21.08
CA ALA A 437 1.72 -10.96 -20.42
C ALA A 437 1.64 -12.39 -19.88
N VAL A 438 0.91 -12.53 -18.78
CA VAL A 438 0.45 -13.82 -18.27
C VAL A 438 -1.00 -13.99 -18.73
N ASP A 439 -1.22 -14.92 -19.65
CA ASP A 439 -2.53 -15.23 -20.22
C ASP A 439 -3.04 -16.58 -19.71
N ILE A 440 -4.36 -16.67 -19.56
CA ILE A 440 -5.08 -17.91 -19.30
C ILE A 440 -6.01 -18.13 -20.49
N THR A 441 -5.86 -19.24 -21.19
CA THR A 441 -6.69 -19.55 -22.36
C THR A 441 -8.10 -20.00 -21.95
N ALA A 442 -9.00 -20.13 -22.93
CA ALA A 442 -10.36 -20.62 -22.70
C ALA A 442 -10.40 -22.05 -22.13
N ASP A 443 -9.40 -22.88 -22.46
CA ASP A 443 -9.18 -24.23 -21.93
C ASP A 443 -8.31 -24.26 -20.66
N MET A 444 -8.11 -23.11 -20.01
CA MET A 444 -7.39 -22.95 -18.74
C MET A 444 -5.88 -23.25 -18.80
N CYS A 445 -5.24 -23.26 -19.97
CA CYS A 445 -3.78 -23.32 -20.04
C CYS A 445 -3.18 -21.99 -19.59
N LEU A 446 -2.13 -22.04 -18.76
CA LEU A 446 -1.31 -20.88 -18.44
C LEU A 446 -0.30 -20.64 -19.57
N ILE A 447 -0.27 -19.44 -20.12
CA ILE A 447 0.62 -19.06 -21.22
C ILE A 447 1.38 -17.78 -20.85
N ILE A 448 2.69 -17.80 -21.06
CA ILE A 448 3.51 -16.59 -21.06
C ILE A 448 3.55 -16.04 -22.48
N GLN A 449 2.96 -14.87 -22.68
CA GLN A 449 2.93 -14.18 -23.97
C GLN A 449 4.00 -13.10 -24.01
N CYS A 450 4.71 -13.00 -25.12
CA CYS A 450 5.71 -11.95 -25.37
C CYS A 450 5.42 -11.27 -26.71
N ASN A 451 5.90 -10.03 -26.85
CA ASN A 451 5.94 -9.30 -28.12
C ASN A 451 4.57 -9.18 -28.79
N ARG A 452 3.55 -8.71 -28.05
CA ARG A 452 2.17 -8.53 -28.53
C ARG A 452 1.55 -9.83 -29.05
N GLU A 453 1.70 -10.90 -28.27
CA GLU A 453 1.24 -12.25 -28.61
C GLU A 453 1.92 -12.89 -29.83
N ALA A 454 2.98 -12.29 -30.38
CA ALA A 454 3.73 -12.90 -31.47
C ALA A 454 4.44 -14.19 -31.02
N GLN A 455 4.72 -14.32 -29.72
CA GLN A 455 5.40 -15.47 -29.13
C GLN A 455 4.68 -15.89 -27.85
N GLY A 456 4.00 -17.04 -27.88
CA GLY A 456 3.32 -17.63 -26.74
C GLY A 456 4.00 -18.91 -26.28
N PHE A 457 4.25 -19.01 -24.99
CA PHE A 457 4.88 -20.16 -24.35
C PHE A 457 3.91 -20.81 -23.38
N VAL A 458 3.42 -21.99 -23.73
CA VAL A 458 2.54 -22.79 -22.85
C VAL A 458 3.37 -23.31 -21.68
N VAL A 459 2.90 -23.06 -20.46
CA VAL A 459 3.53 -23.61 -19.26
C VAL A 459 3.24 -25.10 -19.20
N GLN A 460 4.27 -25.92 -18.99
CA GLN A 460 4.19 -27.36 -19.00
C GLN A 460 4.73 -27.98 -17.72
N LEU A 461 4.20 -29.13 -17.36
CA LEU A 461 4.73 -30.00 -16.32
C LEU A 461 4.92 -31.40 -16.89
N ASN A 462 6.16 -31.89 -16.90
CA ASN A 462 6.53 -33.19 -17.47
C ASN A 462 6.11 -33.35 -18.95
N GLY A 463 6.28 -32.30 -19.74
CA GLY A 463 6.00 -32.21 -21.18
C GLY A 463 4.53 -32.02 -21.55
N ASN A 464 3.64 -31.88 -20.56
CA ASN A 464 2.20 -31.70 -20.79
C ASN A 464 1.76 -30.28 -20.42
N PRO A 465 0.87 -29.63 -21.20
CA PRO A 465 0.28 -28.36 -20.82
C PRO A 465 -0.30 -28.39 -19.41
N TRP A 466 0.08 -27.43 -18.57
CA TRP A 466 -0.44 -27.31 -17.22
C TRP A 466 -1.77 -26.55 -17.23
N LEU A 467 -2.80 -27.20 -16.69
CA LEU A 467 -4.16 -26.65 -16.64
C LEU A 467 -4.41 -26.01 -15.29
N MET A 468 -4.84 -24.76 -15.33
CA MET A 468 -5.12 -23.96 -14.15
C MET A 468 -6.44 -24.39 -13.51
N PRO A 469 -6.45 -24.78 -12.22
CA PRO A 469 -7.70 -25.04 -11.51
C PRO A 469 -8.51 -23.76 -11.30
N ILE A 470 -9.83 -23.86 -11.48
CA ILE A 470 -10.78 -22.79 -11.17
C ILE A 470 -10.98 -22.72 -9.65
N ASP A 471 -11.19 -21.52 -9.12
CA ASP A 471 -11.51 -21.24 -7.72
C ASP A 471 -10.51 -21.81 -6.69
N THR A 472 -9.28 -22.09 -7.11
CA THR A 472 -8.16 -22.50 -6.25
C THR A 472 -7.09 -21.41 -6.22
N TRP A 473 -6.57 -21.10 -5.02
CA TRP A 473 -5.45 -20.19 -4.87
C TRP A 473 -4.16 -20.84 -5.37
N LEU A 474 -3.39 -20.09 -6.14
CA LEU A 474 -2.12 -20.49 -6.70
C LEU A 474 -1.08 -19.41 -6.40
N ASP A 475 0.05 -19.83 -5.88
CA ASP A 475 1.28 -19.05 -5.84
C ASP A 475 2.00 -19.23 -7.17
N VAL A 476 2.25 -18.14 -7.88
CA VAL A 476 2.91 -18.16 -9.19
C VAL A 476 4.17 -17.30 -9.14
N ALA A 477 5.27 -17.84 -9.63
CA ALA A 477 6.49 -17.10 -9.90
C ALA A 477 6.94 -17.34 -11.34
N VAL A 478 7.21 -16.25 -12.06
CA VAL A 478 7.69 -16.26 -13.45
C VAL A 478 9.01 -15.52 -13.50
N LEU A 479 10.10 -16.27 -13.68
CA LEU A 479 11.42 -15.74 -13.95
C LEU A 479 11.60 -15.61 -15.46
N MET A 480 11.88 -14.39 -15.91
CA MET A 480 12.41 -14.09 -17.23
C MET A 480 13.92 -13.92 -17.13
N ASP A 481 14.67 -14.77 -17.83
CA ASP A 481 16.14 -14.73 -17.90
C ASP A 481 16.57 -14.87 -19.37
N VAL A 482 16.49 -13.76 -20.09
CA VAL A 482 16.88 -13.69 -21.50
C VAL A 482 18.37 -13.97 -21.71
N PRO A 483 19.32 -13.50 -20.86
CA PRO A 483 20.74 -13.87 -20.99
C PRO A 483 21.00 -15.37 -21.02
N HIS A 484 20.26 -16.16 -20.24
CA HIS A 484 20.33 -17.63 -20.27
C HIS A 484 19.28 -18.26 -21.21
N SER A 485 18.54 -17.45 -21.98
CA SER A 485 17.51 -17.87 -22.93
C SER A 485 16.44 -18.77 -22.30
N VAL A 486 15.97 -18.42 -21.11
CA VAL A 486 15.04 -19.23 -20.32
C VAL A 486 13.92 -18.40 -19.72
N ILE A 487 12.72 -18.98 -19.73
CA ILE A 487 11.65 -18.65 -18.79
C ILE A 487 11.52 -19.82 -17.82
N GLN A 488 11.53 -19.54 -16.52
CA GLN A 488 11.26 -20.53 -15.48
C GLN A 488 9.99 -20.14 -14.72
N VAL A 489 9.03 -21.06 -14.69
CA VAL A 489 7.79 -20.90 -13.92
C VAL A 489 7.80 -21.83 -12.71
N VAL A 490 7.31 -21.34 -11.59
CA VAL A 490 6.99 -22.12 -10.39
C VAL A 490 5.52 -21.87 -10.06
N ILE A 491 4.77 -22.94 -9.80
CA ILE A 491 3.39 -22.85 -9.33
C ILE A 491 3.27 -23.71 -8.08
N ASN A 492 2.87 -23.11 -6.96
CA ASN A 492 2.83 -23.76 -5.65
C ASN A 492 4.16 -24.48 -5.34
N THR A 493 4.13 -25.80 -5.24
CA THR A 493 5.32 -26.63 -4.95
C THR A 493 5.97 -27.23 -6.19
N ASP A 494 5.45 -26.90 -7.38
CA ASP A 494 5.93 -27.47 -8.64
C ASP A 494 6.80 -26.46 -9.38
N ARG A 495 8.04 -26.87 -9.64
CA ARG A 495 8.90 -26.21 -10.62
C ARG A 495 8.51 -26.75 -12.00
N MET A 496 7.92 -25.89 -12.81
CA MET A 496 7.46 -26.24 -14.16
C MET A 496 8.65 -26.52 -15.09
N ASP A 497 8.37 -27.16 -16.22
CA ASP A 497 9.38 -27.39 -17.24
C ASP A 497 9.99 -26.07 -17.68
N THR A 498 11.31 -26.06 -17.84
CA THR A 498 12.04 -24.89 -18.32
C THR A 498 11.60 -24.58 -19.75
N ILE A 499 11.17 -23.34 -19.99
CA ILE A 499 10.73 -22.89 -21.29
C ILE A 499 11.94 -22.24 -21.99
N PRO A 500 12.46 -22.82 -23.08
CA PRO A 500 13.55 -22.21 -23.83
C PRO A 500 13.03 -21.02 -24.64
N LEU A 501 13.73 -19.90 -24.55
CA LEU A 501 13.53 -18.77 -25.45
C LEU A 501 14.21 -19.07 -26.80
N PRO A 502 13.65 -18.59 -27.93
CA PRO A 502 14.30 -18.71 -29.22
C PRO A 502 15.70 -18.07 -29.22
N PRO A 503 16.64 -18.57 -30.04
CA PRO A 503 17.92 -17.91 -30.24
C PRO A 503 17.73 -16.44 -30.64
N ALA A 504 18.48 -15.53 -30.02
CA ALA A 504 18.37 -14.08 -30.22
C ALA A 504 16.99 -13.48 -29.87
N PHE A 505 16.26 -14.10 -28.95
CA PHE A 505 15.05 -13.49 -28.37
C PHE A 505 15.36 -12.10 -27.83
N THR A 506 14.50 -11.15 -28.18
CA THR A 506 14.50 -9.78 -27.65
C THR A 506 13.07 -9.28 -27.57
N PHE A 507 12.82 -8.36 -26.66
CA PHE A 507 11.52 -7.71 -26.58
C PHE A 507 11.37 -6.67 -27.70
N THR A 508 10.22 -6.69 -28.38
CA THR A 508 9.85 -5.68 -29.37
C THR A 508 9.32 -4.44 -28.65
N THR A 509 10.25 -3.61 -28.18
CA THR A 509 9.90 -2.32 -27.59
C THR A 509 9.89 -1.24 -28.68
N ARG A 510 9.17 -0.15 -28.41
CA ARG A 510 9.37 1.09 -29.17
C ARG A 510 10.73 1.71 -28.79
N ASP A 511 11.02 2.86 -29.38
CA ASP A 511 12.32 3.52 -29.58
C ASP A 511 13.26 3.65 -28.36
N MET A 512 12.81 3.35 -27.12
CA MET A 512 13.60 3.41 -25.88
C MET A 512 13.50 2.09 -25.07
N PRO A 513 14.62 1.56 -24.51
CA PRO A 513 14.63 0.32 -23.74
C PRO A 513 13.68 0.32 -22.52
N THR A 514 13.46 1.49 -21.93
CA THR A 514 12.64 1.71 -20.74
C THR A 514 11.14 1.83 -21.04
N GLU A 515 10.75 2.15 -22.26
CA GLU A 515 9.36 2.47 -22.59
C GLU A 515 8.42 1.31 -22.27
N GLY A 516 7.38 1.56 -21.49
CA GLY A 516 6.41 0.53 -21.09
C GLY A 516 6.91 -0.36 -19.94
N ASN A 517 7.91 0.07 -19.16
CA ASN A 517 8.32 -0.57 -17.90
C ASN A 517 7.31 -0.31 -16.77
N GLU A 518 6.07 -0.67 -17.00
CA GLU A 518 5.02 -0.67 -16.00
C GLU A 518 4.10 -1.87 -16.25
N PHE A 519 3.48 -2.39 -15.19
CA PHE A 519 2.54 -3.50 -15.31
C PHE A 519 1.09 -3.00 -15.18
N TYR A 520 0.18 -3.68 -15.87
CA TYR A 520 -1.25 -3.45 -15.85
C TYR A 520 -1.97 -4.74 -15.47
N LEU A 521 -3.13 -4.61 -14.80
CA LEU A 521 -4.02 -5.74 -14.50
C LEU A 521 -5.07 -5.99 -15.60
N LEU A 522 -4.82 -5.49 -16.80
CA LEU A 522 -5.61 -5.67 -18.02
C LEU A 522 -4.84 -5.20 -19.25
N ARG A 523 -5.30 -5.63 -20.42
CA ARG A 523 -4.80 -5.19 -21.72
C ARG A 523 -5.42 -3.87 -22.13
N ARG A 524 -4.63 -2.79 -22.05
CA ARG A 524 -5.10 -1.41 -22.31
C ARG A 524 -5.34 -1.13 -23.79
N ASP A 525 -4.55 -1.75 -24.65
CA ASP A 525 -4.62 -1.60 -26.10
C ASP A 525 -5.90 -2.19 -26.70
N THR A 526 -6.33 -3.37 -26.24
CA THR A 526 -7.50 -4.06 -26.79
C THR A 526 -8.75 -3.97 -25.91
N MET A 527 -8.58 -3.80 -24.59
CA MET A 527 -9.67 -3.95 -23.61
C MET A 527 -10.39 -5.30 -23.69
N THR A 528 -9.71 -6.33 -24.17
CA THR A 528 -10.19 -7.72 -24.23
C THR A 528 -9.53 -8.57 -23.14
N LYS A 529 -9.99 -9.82 -22.97
CA LYS A 529 -9.44 -10.77 -22.00
C LYS A 529 -9.44 -10.23 -20.56
N LEU A 530 -10.53 -9.55 -20.18
CA LEU A 530 -10.64 -8.98 -18.84
C LEU A 530 -10.66 -10.07 -17.77
N PHE A 531 -9.80 -9.91 -16.78
CA PHE A 531 -9.64 -10.87 -15.71
C PHE A 531 -10.86 -10.92 -14.79
N SER A 532 -11.32 -12.13 -14.49
CA SER A 532 -12.36 -12.40 -13.51
C SER A 532 -11.81 -13.37 -12.46
N GLY A 533 -11.72 -12.90 -11.23
CA GLY A 533 -11.11 -13.67 -10.15
C GLY A 533 -10.48 -12.78 -9.09
N HIS A 534 -9.40 -13.28 -8.50
CA HIS A 534 -8.76 -12.71 -7.33
C HIS A 534 -7.24 -12.62 -7.50
N LEU A 535 -6.65 -11.51 -7.05
CA LEU A 535 -5.20 -11.27 -7.05
C LEU A 535 -4.69 -10.82 -5.68
N ARG A 536 -3.49 -11.28 -5.31
CA ARG A 536 -2.77 -10.92 -4.07
C ARG A 536 -1.26 -10.90 -4.30
N LYS A 537 -0.55 -10.28 -3.37
CA LYS A 537 0.92 -10.37 -3.22
C LYS A 537 1.68 -10.19 -4.55
N ILE A 538 1.35 -9.15 -5.31
CA ILE A 538 2.08 -8.86 -6.55
C ILE A 538 3.43 -8.27 -6.15
N GLU A 539 4.49 -9.00 -6.45
CA GLU A 539 5.87 -8.60 -6.23
C GLU A 539 6.66 -8.71 -7.54
N LEU A 540 7.63 -7.83 -7.70
CA LEU A 540 8.49 -7.81 -8.89
C LEU A 540 9.92 -7.56 -8.42
N TYR A 541 10.85 -8.33 -8.94
CA TYR A 541 12.28 -8.23 -8.64
C TYR A 541 13.07 -8.10 -9.93
N SER A 542 14.16 -7.35 -9.91
CA SER A 542 15.05 -7.19 -11.07
C SER A 542 16.44 -6.71 -10.63
N THR A 543 17.37 -6.63 -11.58
CA THR A 543 18.73 -6.13 -11.38
C THR A 543 18.74 -4.62 -11.08
N LEU A 544 19.74 -4.17 -10.32
CA LEU A 544 19.98 -2.73 -10.12
C LEU A 544 20.56 -2.10 -11.40
N PRO A 545 20.09 -0.90 -11.83
CA PRO A 545 20.56 -0.25 -13.06
C PRO A 545 22.09 -0.13 -13.16
N LEU A 546 22.76 0.29 -12.08
CA LEU A 546 24.23 0.44 -12.02
C LEU A 546 24.98 -0.91 -12.20
N THR A 547 24.34 -2.03 -11.90
CA THR A 547 24.97 -3.36 -11.99
C THR A 547 24.86 -4.01 -13.37
N ARG A 548 24.05 -3.42 -14.26
CA ARG A 548 23.82 -3.95 -15.61
C ARG A 548 25.02 -3.65 -16.52
N PRO A 549 25.19 -4.43 -17.61
CA PRO A 549 26.17 -4.09 -18.65
C PRO A 549 25.93 -2.68 -19.17
N GLN A 550 26.91 -1.79 -18.99
CA GLN A 550 26.84 -0.42 -19.49
C GLN A 550 27.30 -0.38 -20.95
N PRO A 551 26.71 0.49 -21.79
CA PRO A 551 27.17 0.66 -23.15
C PRO A 551 28.62 1.18 -23.17
N MET A 552 29.35 0.81 -24.21
CA MET A 552 30.67 1.38 -24.43
C MET A 552 30.53 2.84 -24.87
N ILE A 553 30.94 3.77 -24.01
CA ILE A 553 31.00 5.20 -24.34
C ILE A 553 32.36 5.52 -24.95
N GLN A 554 32.36 6.03 -26.18
CA GLN A 554 33.56 6.46 -26.87
C GLN A 554 34.07 7.77 -26.28
N GLY A 555 35.39 7.82 -26.02
CA GLY A 555 36.07 9.05 -25.64
C GLY A 555 35.98 10.11 -26.74
N SER A 556 36.07 11.39 -26.37
CA SER A 556 36.19 12.50 -27.32
C SER A 556 37.67 12.82 -27.58
N ASP A 557 37.97 13.52 -28.68
CA ASP A 557 39.30 14.14 -28.90
C ASP A 557 39.64 15.08 -27.72
N PRO A 558 40.74 14.83 -26.97
CA PRO A 558 41.15 15.71 -25.87
C PRO A 558 41.38 17.16 -26.33
N THR A 559 41.81 17.36 -27.58
CA THR A 559 42.03 18.68 -28.15
C THR A 559 40.71 19.44 -28.32
N SER A 560 39.63 18.75 -28.70
CA SER A 560 38.28 19.32 -28.77
C SER A 560 37.81 19.81 -27.41
N HIS A 561 38.05 19.04 -26.35
CA HIS A 561 37.67 19.43 -25.01
C HIS A 561 38.42 20.70 -24.54
N VAL A 562 39.73 20.76 -24.78
CA VAL A 562 40.53 21.96 -24.46
C VAL A 562 40.06 23.20 -25.25
N ARG A 563 39.72 23.04 -26.53
CA ARG A 563 39.13 24.12 -27.34
C ARG A 563 37.78 24.56 -26.75
N HIS A 564 36.93 23.61 -26.37
CA HIS A 564 35.63 23.91 -25.77
C HIS A 564 35.77 24.71 -24.47
N LEU A 565 36.65 24.30 -23.56
CA LEU A 565 36.90 25.03 -22.32
C LEU A 565 37.43 26.45 -22.56
N SER A 566 38.30 26.61 -23.56
CA SER A 566 38.83 27.93 -23.94
C SER A 566 37.72 28.85 -24.46
N GLN A 567 36.84 28.33 -25.31
CA GLN A 567 35.69 29.07 -25.83
C GLN A 567 34.66 29.39 -24.74
N LEU A 568 34.42 28.46 -23.83
CA LEU A 568 33.53 28.68 -22.69
C LEU A 568 34.04 29.79 -21.77
N ALA A 569 35.35 29.83 -21.50
CA ALA A 569 35.97 30.90 -20.72
C ALA A 569 35.83 32.27 -21.38
N GLU A 570 35.91 32.34 -22.71
CA GLU A 570 35.65 33.58 -23.46
C GLU A 570 34.18 33.98 -23.38
N TRP A 571 33.26 33.03 -23.58
CA TRP A 571 31.82 33.30 -23.62
C TRP A 571 31.22 33.71 -22.27
N THR A 572 31.78 33.18 -21.18
CA THR A 572 31.31 33.46 -19.81
C THR A 572 31.99 34.66 -19.18
N ASN A 573 32.98 35.26 -19.84
CA ASN A 573 33.68 36.44 -19.32
C ASN A 573 32.70 37.60 -19.07
N GLY A 574 32.60 38.04 -17.82
CA GLY A 574 31.69 39.12 -17.39
C GLY A 574 30.28 38.68 -17.02
N LEU A 575 29.95 37.38 -17.08
CA LEU A 575 28.66 36.84 -16.64
C LEU A 575 28.75 36.25 -15.23
N ASN A 576 27.61 36.22 -14.54
CA ASN A 576 27.47 35.59 -13.22
C ASN A 576 27.24 34.08 -13.41
N CYS A 577 27.96 33.24 -12.66
CA CYS A 577 27.68 31.80 -12.61
C CYS A 577 26.46 31.55 -11.72
N LEU A 578 25.38 31.01 -12.31
CA LEU A 578 24.11 30.78 -11.61
C LEU A 578 24.00 29.38 -11.03
N CYS A 579 24.55 28.37 -11.73
CA CYS A 579 24.70 27.02 -11.23
C CYS A 579 25.90 26.34 -11.90
N ASN A 580 26.58 25.45 -11.20
CA ASN A 580 27.71 24.69 -11.75
C ASN A 580 27.90 23.34 -11.05
N TYR A 581 27.56 22.27 -11.75
CA TYR A 581 27.77 20.88 -11.34
C TYR A 581 29.07 20.38 -11.98
N VAL A 582 30.18 20.59 -11.29
CA VAL A 582 31.54 20.51 -11.87
C VAL A 582 31.95 19.09 -12.29
N ASP A 583 31.64 18.09 -11.45
CA ASP A 583 32.11 16.72 -11.64
C ASP A 583 31.04 15.69 -11.20
N MET A 584 30.14 15.42 -12.14
CA MET A 584 28.97 14.57 -11.91
C MET A 584 29.29 13.07 -11.78
N LYS A 585 30.58 12.68 -11.74
CA LYS A 585 31.00 11.32 -11.34
C LYS A 585 31.19 11.19 -9.81
N VAL A 586 31.32 12.31 -9.10
CA VAL A 586 31.54 12.33 -7.65
C VAL A 586 30.22 12.56 -6.92
N ASN A 587 29.49 13.61 -7.30
CA ASN A 587 28.19 13.95 -6.75
C ASN A 587 27.40 14.83 -7.74
N VAL A 588 26.14 15.08 -7.46
CA VAL A 588 25.30 16.01 -8.22
C VAL A 588 24.96 17.24 -7.37
N VAL A 589 25.98 17.88 -6.84
CA VAL A 589 25.84 19.10 -6.02
C VAL A 589 26.24 20.32 -6.83
N ASP A 590 25.38 21.34 -6.80
CA ASP A 590 25.68 22.65 -7.36
C ASP A 590 26.78 23.32 -6.52
N SER A 591 27.90 23.67 -7.16
CA SER A 591 29.02 24.35 -6.49
C SER A 591 28.75 25.82 -6.16
N VAL A 592 27.70 26.42 -6.73
CA VAL A 592 27.33 27.81 -6.47
C VAL A 592 26.55 27.96 -5.17
N ASP A 593 25.50 27.17 -4.98
CA ASP A 593 24.61 27.28 -3.80
C ASP A 593 24.65 26.07 -2.85
N GLY A 594 25.34 24.98 -3.21
CA GLY A 594 25.47 23.76 -2.41
C GLY A 594 24.27 22.81 -2.50
N THR A 595 23.28 23.07 -3.35
CA THR A 595 22.07 22.26 -3.49
C THR A 595 22.33 21.00 -4.31
N ALA A 596 21.87 19.85 -3.82
CA ALA A 596 21.92 18.60 -4.58
C ALA A 596 20.76 18.51 -5.57
N MET A 597 21.05 18.11 -6.81
CA MET A 597 20.03 17.73 -7.80
C MET A 597 19.37 16.41 -7.35
N LEU A 598 18.04 16.38 -7.37
CA LEU A 598 17.30 15.16 -7.14
C LEU A 598 17.33 14.28 -8.39
N LEU A 599 17.83 13.05 -8.26
CA LEU A 599 17.92 12.09 -9.35
C LEU A 599 16.70 11.16 -9.39
N PRO A 600 16.25 10.77 -10.60
CA PRO A 600 15.23 9.74 -10.77
C PRO A 600 15.68 8.40 -10.20
N GLN A 601 14.73 7.56 -9.79
CA GLN A 601 15.08 6.30 -9.14
C GLN A 601 15.81 5.29 -10.04
N GLY A 602 15.59 5.35 -11.36
CA GLY A 602 16.34 4.54 -12.34
C GLY A 602 17.71 5.12 -12.73
N SER A 603 18.02 6.33 -12.26
CA SER A 603 19.25 7.08 -12.55
C SER A 603 20.29 6.91 -11.44
N PHE A 604 21.58 7.07 -11.75
CA PHE A 604 22.66 6.83 -10.79
C PHE A 604 23.94 7.56 -11.15
N ILE A 605 24.85 7.70 -10.18
CA ILE A 605 26.19 8.24 -10.39
C ILE A 605 27.12 7.08 -10.77
N HIS A 606 27.71 7.12 -11.96
CA HIS A 606 28.72 6.17 -12.40
C HIS A 606 30.13 6.70 -12.07
N PRO A 607 30.99 5.90 -11.43
CA PRO A 607 32.29 6.36 -10.92
C PRO A 607 33.25 6.85 -12.02
N GLU A 608 33.07 6.38 -13.26
CA GLU A 608 33.97 6.71 -14.38
C GLU A 608 33.31 7.56 -15.46
N LEU A 609 31.99 7.50 -15.61
CA LEU A 609 31.26 8.05 -16.77
C LEU A 609 30.40 9.27 -16.41
N GLY A 610 30.32 9.65 -15.12
CA GLY A 610 29.43 10.71 -14.68
C GLY A 610 28.05 10.21 -14.30
N THR A 611 27.06 11.10 -14.22
CA THR A 611 25.71 10.74 -13.81
C THR A 611 24.93 10.21 -15.01
N TYR A 612 24.38 9.02 -14.85
CA TYR A 612 23.46 8.40 -15.80
C TYR A 612 22.04 8.87 -15.52
N PHE A 613 21.35 9.30 -16.58
CA PHE A 613 19.93 9.60 -16.59
C PHE A 613 19.20 8.67 -17.53
N ASP A 614 18.09 8.11 -17.05
CA ASP A 614 17.49 6.94 -17.66
C ASP A 614 16.53 7.20 -18.84
N GLY A 615 16.25 8.47 -19.13
CA GLY A 615 15.41 8.89 -20.24
C GLY A 615 13.90 8.72 -20.05
N ASP A 616 13.44 8.11 -18.96
CA ASP A 616 12.02 7.76 -18.74
C ASP A 616 11.53 8.13 -17.34
N TYR A 617 11.92 9.30 -16.87
CA TYR A 617 11.55 9.81 -15.55
C TYR A 617 10.51 10.93 -15.58
N TYR A 618 9.81 11.12 -16.71
CA TYR A 618 8.80 12.17 -16.83
C TYR A 618 7.69 12.02 -15.78
N GLY A 619 7.22 10.79 -15.54
CA GLY A 619 6.18 10.50 -14.54
C GLY A 619 6.62 10.80 -13.11
N GLU A 620 7.89 10.52 -12.78
CA GLU A 620 8.48 10.88 -11.47
C GLU A 620 8.58 12.40 -11.34
N ALA A 621 9.13 13.08 -12.36
CA ALA A 621 9.32 14.51 -12.37
C ALA A 621 8.00 15.30 -12.34
N TYR A 622 6.95 14.80 -12.98
CA TYR A 622 5.62 15.41 -12.95
C TYR A 622 5.06 15.51 -11.53
N ASN A 623 5.33 14.51 -10.68
CA ASN A 623 4.89 14.49 -9.29
C ASN A 623 5.89 15.17 -8.33
N GLN A 624 7.10 15.51 -8.80
CA GLN A 624 8.16 16.12 -8.01
C GLN A 624 8.89 17.21 -8.80
N SER A 625 8.41 18.45 -8.69
CA SER A 625 8.91 19.60 -9.48
C SER A 625 10.39 19.97 -9.30
N ALA A 626 11.09 19.39 -8.33
CA ALA A 626 12.53 19.57 -8.11
C ALA A 626 13.39 18.47 -8.76
N MET A 627 12.76 17.39 -9.27
CA MET A 627 13.44 16.30 -9.96
C MET A 627 14.21 16.83 -11.18
N THR A 628 15.47 16.43 -11.31
CA THR A 628 16.39 16.81 -12.39
C THR A 628 16.45 18.32 -12.71
N ARG A 629 16.20 19.17 -11.71
CA ARG A 629 16.40 20.61 -11.80
C ARG A 629 17.84 20.96 -11.44
N ALA A 630 18.51 21.69 -12.33
CA ALA A 630 19.85 22.22 -12.08
C ALA A 630 19.73 23.61 -11.44
N GLY A 631 20.26 23.75 -10.23
CA GLY A 631 20.18 24.96 -9.42
C GLY A 631 18.76 25.28 -8.90
N GLY A 632 18.62 26.53 -8.45
CA GLY A 632 17.37 27.09 -7.94
C GLY A 632 16.43 27.62 -9.03
N ASN A 633 15.50 28.47 -8.60
CA ASN A 633 14.79 29.38 -9.51
C ASN A 633 15.63 30.65 -9.61
N PHE A 634 16.11 31.00 -10.80
CA PHE A 634 17.11 32.08 -10.94
C PHE A 634 16.49 33.49 -10.89
N GLY A 635 15.18 33.62 -11.11
CA GLY A 635 14.49 34.91 -11.13
C GLY A 635 15.20 35.93 -12.03
N LEU A 636 15.31 37.17 -11.56
CA LEU A 636 15.96 38.28 -12.28
C LEU A 636 17.47 38.10 -12.51
N HIS A 637 18.10 37.05 -12.00
CA HIS A 637 19.50 36.74 -12.28
C HIS A 637 19.72 36.00 -13.60
N LEU A 638 18.65 35.52 -14.24
CA LEU A 638 18.70 34.91 -15.58
C LEU A 638 18.04 35.85 -16.60
N ASN A 639 18.87 36.51 -17.41
CA ASN A 639 18.45 37.29 -18.56
C ASN A 639 18.22 36.38 -19.78
N ASN A 640 16.98 36.29 -20.25
CA ASN A 640 16.59 35.47 -21.40
C ASN A 640 17.31 35.83 -22.71
N TYR A 641 17.89 37.04 -22.81
CA TYR A 641 18.62 37.51 -23.98
C TYR A 641 20.14 37.55 -23.79
N ASP A 642 20.67 37.14 -22.64
CA ASP A 642 22.12 37.15 -22.37
C ASP A 642 22.51 36.10 -21.33
N PHE A 643 22.76 34.88 -21.82
CA PHE A 643 23.15 33.74 -20.99
C PHE A 643 24.06 32.78 -21.76
N VAL A 644 24.79 31.96 -21.01
CA VAL A 644 25.58 30.84 -21.53
C VAL A 644 25.22 29.59 -20.76
N PHE A 645 24.81 28.55 -21.48
CA PHE A 645 24.66 27.19 -20.97
C PHE A 645 25.80 26.32 -21.49
N ALA A 646 26.34 25.43 -20.66
CA ALA A 646 27.30 24.43 -21.10
C ALA A 646 27.12 23.08 -20.38
N THR A 647 27.38 22.01 -21.12
CA THR A 647 27.36 20.64 -20.58
C THR A 647 28.27 19.73 -21.39
N ARG A 648 28.71 18.64 -20.77
CA ARG A 648 29.35 17.52 -21.44
C ARG A 648 28.51 16.28 -21.26
N VAL A 649 28.09 15.68 -22.38
CA VAL A 649 27.11 14.58 -22.41
C VAL A 649 27.54 13.47 -23.35
N ALA A 650 27.17 12.23 -23.02
CA ALA A 650 27.18 11.10 -23.94
C ALA A 650 25.76 10.53 -24.00
N THR A 651 25.02 10.93 -25.04
CA THR A 651 23.60 10.60 -25.15
C THR A 651 23.39 9.20 -25.72
N MET A 652 22.35 8.52 -25.27
CA MET A 652 22.06 7.13 -25.67
C MET A 652 20.87 7.00 -26.62
N GLY A 653 20.25 8.12 -26.96
CA GLY A 653 19.07 8.20 -27.83
C GLY A 653 18.56 9.64 -27.93
N PRO A 654 17.37 9.84 -28.52
CA PRO A 654 16.74 11.15 -28.60
C PRO A 654 16.46 11.69 -27.20
N CYS A 655 16.84 12.93 -26.93
CA CYS A 655 16.72 13.49 -25.60
C CYS A 655 16.76 15.02 -25.58
N TYR A 656 16.35 15.58 -24.44
CA TYR A 656 16.40 17.01 -24.18
C TYR A 656 17.61 17.30 -23.30
N VAL A 657 18.59 18.01 -23.85
CA VAL A 657 19.87 18.33 -23.19
C VAL A 657 19.72 19.50 -22.23
N MET A 658 18.83 20.44 -22.57
CA MET A 658 18.58 21.66 -21.83
C MET A 658 17.13 22.06 -22.02
N ASN A 659 16.43 22.38 -20.94
CA ASN A 659 15.11 23.02 -20.99
C ASN A 659 15.09 24.19 -20.01
N MET A 660 14.81 25.39 -20.52
CA MET A 660 14.50 26.56 -19.70
C MET A 660 13.00 26.78 -19.65
N GLY A 661 12.49 26.78 -18.43
CA GLY A 661 11.08 26.98 -18.13
C GLY A 661 10.24 25.71 -18.10
N SER A 662 9.45 25.60 -17.05
CA SER A 662 8.50 24.52 -16.81
C SER A 662 7.19 24.72 -17.57
N SER A 663 6.71 25.95 -17.69
CA SER A 663 5.41 26.28 -18.29
C SER A 663 5.55 26.77 -19.72
N HIS A 664 6.49 27.68 -19.95
CA HIS A 664 6.69 28.37 -21.23
C HIS A 664 7.67 27.64 -22.15
N ARG A 665 8.59 26.82 -21.59
CA ARG A 665 9.63 26.10 -22.36
C ARG A 665 10.26 27.01 -23.41
N TYR A 666 10.68 28.19 -22.95
CA TYR A 666 10.96 29.30 -23.85
C TYR A 666 12.28 29.10 -24.60
N PHE A 667 13.19 28.28 -24.06
CA PHE A 667 14.45 27.90 -24.70
C PHE A 667 14.79 26.43 -24.40
N VAL A 668 14.92 25.61 -25.44
CA VAL A 668 15.16 24.17 -25.33
C VAL A 668 16.24 23.74 -26.33
N VAL A 669 17.12 22.83 -25.91
CA VAL A 669 18.10 22.16 -26.78
C VAL A 669 17.79 20.68 -26.79
N GLN A 670 17.56 20.12 -27.98
CA GLN A 670 17.18 18.73 -28.17
C GLN A 670 18.13 18.04 -29.15
N ILE A 671 18.41 16.75 -28.90
CA ILE A 671 18.93 15.83 -29.89
C ILE A 671 17.77 14.98 -30.38
N THR A 672 17.45 15.06 -31.67
CA THR A 672 16.29 14.39 -32.27
C THR A 672 16.53 12.90 -32.51
N ILE A 673 15.50 12.18 -32.95
CA ILE A 673 15.61 10.77 -33.39
C ILE A 673 16.58 10.63 -34.58
N GLN A 674 16.64 11.63 -35.46
CA GLN A 674 17.61 11.71 -36.57
C GLN A 674 19.00 12.12 -36.09
N ARG A 675 19.17 12.31 -34.77
CA ARG A 675 20.39 12.72 -34.09
C ARG A 675 20.83 14.15 -34.42
N ASN A 676 19.91 14.97 -34.90
CA ASN A 676 20.18 16.37 -35.17
C ASN A 676 20.15 17.17 -33.87
N LEU A 677 21.09 18.11 -33.71
CA LEU A 677 21.01 19.09 -32.64
C LEU A 677 20.10 20.23 -33.08
N VAL A 678 19.04 20.50 -32.31
CA VAL A 678 18.06 21.54 -32.62
C VAL A 678 17.83 22.44 -31.41
N VAL A 679 17.57 23.72 -31.70
CA VAL A 679 17.13 24.70 -30.71
C VAL A 679 15.65 24.96 -30.93
N LEU A 680 14.84 24.76 -29.89
CA LEU A 680 13.40 24.95 -29.91
C LEU A 680 13.05 26.10 -28.95
N LEU A 681 12.22 27.04 -29.40
CA LEU A 681 11.83 28.21 -28.62
C LEU A 681 10.31 28.25 -28.44
N ASN A 682 9.87 28.90 -27.37
CA ASN A 682 8.47 29.22 -27.08
C ASN A 682 7.52 28.03 -27.26
N CYS A 683 7.55 27.05 -26.36
CA CYS A 683 6.74 25.83 -26.45
C CYS A 683 6.92 25.06 -27.77
N HIS A 684 8.13 25.11 -28.35
CA HIS A 684 8.48 24.51 -29.65
C HIS A 684 7.75 25.13 -30.87
N SER A 685 7.14 26.31 -30.72
CA SER A 685 6.51 27.01 -31.85
C SER A 685 7.54 27.51 -32.88
N VAL A 686 8.78 27.68 -32.47
CA VAL A 686 9.91 28.05 -33.32
C VAL A 686 11.01 26.99 -33.18
N SER A 687 11.56 26.55 -34.31
CA SER A 687 12.57 25.48 -34.37
C SER A 687 13.70 25.85 -35.32
N HIS A 688 14.93 25.67 -34.86
CA HIS A 688 16.13 25.92 -35.65
C HIS A 688 17.07 24.71 -35.59
N ASP A 689 17.42 24.19 -36.77
CA ASP A 689 18.51 23.21 -36.88
C ASP A 689 19.85 23.90 -36.61
N VAL A 690 20.67 23.32 -35.75
CA VAL A 690 22.06 23.73 -35.59
C VAL A 690 22.85 23.25 -36.80
N LYS A 691 23.64 24.14 -37.41
CA LYS A 691 24.37 23.86 -38.65
C LYS A 691 25.85 24.19 -38.50
N GLU A 692 26.70 23.42 -39.17
CA GLU A 692 28.11 23.72 -39.39
C GLU A 692 28.31 24.00 -40.89
N LYS A 693 28.61 25.25 -41.25
CA LYS A 693 28.86 25.67 -42.64
C LYS A 693 27.69 25.32 -43.57
N GLY A 694 26.47 25.56 -43.11
CA GLY A 694 25.21 25.34 -43.82
C GLY A 694 24.67 23.90 -43.75
N VAL A 695 25.42 22.95 -43.18
CA VAL A 695 25.02 21.55 -43.07
C VAL A 695 24.46 21.27 -41.68
N ILE A 696 23.32 20.59 -41.58
CA ILE A 696 22.71 20.22 -40.30
C ILE A 696 23.69 19.35 -39.50
N LEU A 697 23.94 19.73 -38.25
CA LEU A 697 24.80 19.01 -37.34
C LEU A 697 24.09 17.75 -36.83
N THR A 698 24.75 16.61 -37.01
CA THR A 698 24.33 15.33 -36.45
C THR A 698 25.35 14.89 -35.40
N LEU A 699 24.87 14.46 -34.24
CA LEU A 699 25.70 13.95 -33.14
C LEU A 699 25.62 12.43 -33.07
N GLU A 700 26.71 11.78 -32.71
CA GLU A 700 26.72 10.33 -32.54
C GLU A 700 26.29 9.98 -31.10
N HIS A 701 25.43 8.98 -30.95
CA HIS A 701 25.11 8.46 -29.62
C HIS A 701 26.28 7.64 -29.08
N ASN A 702 26.32 7.44 -27.76
CA ASN A 702 27.38 6.74 -27.04
C ASN A 702 28.78 7.35 -27.25
N THR A 703 28.85 8.65 -27.54
CA THR A 703 30.10 9.40 -27.70
C THR A 703 30.02 10.67 -26.86
N TRP A 704 31.12 11.03 -26.21
CA TRP A 704 31.19 12.29 -25.47
C TRP A 704 31.18 13.49 -26.41
N HIS A 705 30.25 14.42 -26.16
CA HIS A 705 30.18 15.72 -26.80
C HIS A 705 30.17 16.84 -25.76
N ASP A 706 30.96 17.89 -26.01
CA ASP A 706 30.86 19.13 -25.26
C ASP A 706 29.94 20.11 -25.99
N ILE A 707 28.86 20.55 -25.36
CA ILE A 707 27.85 21.44 -25.96
C ILE A 707 27.78 22.72 -25.15
N ALA A 708 27.93 23.87 -25.81
CA ALA A 708 27.69 25.18 -25.24
C ALA A 708 26.71 25.98 -26.11
N VAL A 709 25.81 26.71 -25.47
CA VAL A 709 24.85 27.60 -26.11
C VAL A 709 24.97 28.97 -25.46
N LYS A 710 25.17 30.01 -26.27
CA LYS A 710 25.19 31.40 -25.82
C LYS A 710 24.05 32.15 -26.50
N MET A 711 23.21 32.78 -25.69
CA MET A 711 22.28 33.80 -26.15
C MET A 711 22.95 35.17 -25.99
N GLN A 712 22.92 35.99 -27.03
CA GLN A 712 23.45 37.36 -27.01
C GLN A 712 22.54 38.28 -27.82
N GLY A 713 21.69 39.05 -27.14
CA GLY A 713 20.62 39.81 -27.78
C GLY A 713 19.68 38.84 -28.51
N LYS A 714 19.47 39.04 -29.82
CA LYS A 714 18.64 38.15 -30.66
C LYS A 714 19.46 37.14 -31.48
N ALA A 715 20.71 36.89 -31.09
CA ALA A 715 21.58 35.91 -31.72
C ALA A 715 21.84 34.73 -30.78
N ILE A 716 21.66 33.52 -31.31
CA ILE A 716 22.00 32.27 -30.64
C ILE A 716 23.27 31.71 -31.27
N HIS A 717 24.31 31.56 -30.46
CA HIS A 717 25.56 30.91 -30.82
C HIS A 717 25.61 29.53 -30.18
N VAL A 718 25.99 28.52 -30.96
CA VAL A 718 26.17 27.16 -30.47
C VAL A 718 27.61 26.75 -30.75
N ALA A 719 28.24 26.09 -29.79
CA ALA A 719 29.54 25.46 -29.97
C ALA A 719 29.46 23.99 -29.58
N VAL A 720 30.00 23.11 -30.44
CA VAL A 720 30.05 21.67 -30.18
C VAL A 720 31.46 21.15 -30.37
N ASP A 721 32.01 20.47 -29.37
CA ASP A 721 33.37 19.93 -29.36
C ASP A 721 34.45 20.99 -29.68
N GLY A 722 34.22 22.21 -29.20
CA GLY A 722 35.10 23.37 -29.41
C GLY A 722 35.05 23.95 -30.82
N ARG A 723 34.04 23.59 -31.63
CA ARG A 723 33.77 24.16 -32.95
C ARG A 723 32.57 25.08 -32.87
N ALA A 724 32.71 26.31 -33.35
CA ALA A 724 31.59 27.23 -33.49
C ALA A 724 30.67 26.81 -34.64
N MET A 725 29.37 26.77 -34.37
CA MET A 725 28.32 26.51 -35.35
C MET A 725 27.88 27.82 -36.03
N ASP A 726 27.08 27.70 -37.08
CA ASP A 726 26.45 28.84 -37.75
C ASP A 726 25.55 29.57 -36.75
N THR A 727 25.59 30.90 -36.77
CA THR A 727 24.77 31.73 -35.87
C THR A 727 23.31 31.68 -36.29
N ILE A 728 22.42 31.44 -35.32
CA ILE A 728 20.97 31.51 -35.52
C ILE A 728 20.54 32.94 -35.14
N ALA A 729 20.13 33.72 -36.13
CA ALA A 729 19.60 35.07 -35.92
C ALA A 729 18.07 35.02 -35.81
N LEU A 730 17.52 35.51 -34.70
CA LEU A 730 16.09 35.68 -34.50
C LEU A 730 15.64 36.98 -35.16
N THR A 731 14.37 37.04 -35.54
CA THR A 731 13.80 38.23 -36.19
C THR A 731 13.66 39.40 -35.21
N ASP A 732 13.63 40.62 -35.74
CA ASP A 732 13.52 41.83 -34.92
C ASP A 732 12.22 41.91 -34.12
N ASP A 733 11.17 41.20 -34.53
CA ASP A 733 9.88 41.08 -33.85
C ASP A 733 9.78 39.85 -32.92
N PHE A 734 10.82 39.00 -32.85
CA PHE A 734 10.82 37.84 -31.96
C PHE A 734 10.83 38.27 -30.49
N GLU A 735 9.96 37.66 -29.69
CA GLU A 735 9.98 37.76 -28.23
C GLU A 735 9.83 36.38 -27.58
N PHE A 736 10.48 36.19 -26.43
CA PHE A 736 10.24 35.01 -25.61
C PHE A 736 8.85 35.07 -24.97
N THR A 737 8.20 33.91 -24.87
CA THR A 737 6.91 33.80 -24.18
C THR A 737 7.01 34.01 -22.67
N ALA A 738 8.20 33.84 -22.08
CA ALA A 738 8.48 34.17 -20.69
C ALA A 738 9.14 35.55 -20.60
N GLY A 739 8.61 36.43 -19.74
CA GLY A 739 9.18 37.74 -19.45
C GLY A 739 10.50 37.66 -18.66
N PRO A 740 11.17 38.81 -18.45
CA PRO A 740 12.36 38.90 -17.61
C PRO A 740 12.11 38.33 -16.20
N GLY A 741 12.96 37.39 -15.77
CA GLY A 741 12.85 36.74 -14.46
C GLY A 741 11.73 35.70 -14.31
N GLU A 742 10.92 35.48 -15.35
CA GLU A 742 9.83 34.50 -15.33
C GLU A 742 10.29 33.11 -15.80
N ASP A 743 9.77 32.06 -15.16
CA ASP A 743 9.98 30.65 -15.52
C ASP A 743 11.46 30.27 -15.73
N THR A 744 12.36 30.83 -14.94
CA THR A 744 13.83 30.72 -15.09
C THR A 744 14.40 29.45 -14.46
N LYS A 745 13.73 28.31 -14.65
CA LYS A 745 14.22 27.00 -14.16
C LYS A 745 15.01 26.31 -15.26
N LEU A 746 16.17 25.74 -14.93
CA LEU A 746 16.91 24.83 -15.81
C LEU A 746 16.59 23.36 -15.48
N LEU A 747 16.07 22.64 -16.45
CA LEU A 747 15.50 21.30 -16.28
C LEU A 747 16.06 20.31 -17.31
N LEU A 748 16.25 19.05 -16.90
CA LEU A 748 16.53 17.94 -17.81
C LEU A 748 15.28 17.18 -18.25
N VAL A 749 14.09 17.69 -17.89
CA VAL A 749 12.79 17.19 -18.31
C VAL A 749 12.04 18.27 -19.09
N ASN A 750 11.32 17.86 -20.13
CA ASN A 750 10.49 18.74 -20.93
C ASN A 750 9.00 18.60 -20.57
N PHE A 751 8.51 19.43 -19.64
CA PHE A 751 7.14 19.37 -19.16
C PHE A 751 6.09 19.60 -20.27
N SER A 752 4.95 18.91 -20.18
CA SER A 752 3.79 19.00 -21.11
C SER A 752 4.01 18.48 -22.54
N CYS A 753 5.22 18.55 -23.09
CA CYS A 753 5.57 17.98 -24.40
C CYS A 753 6.17 16.57 -24.29
N GLY A 754 6.55 16.17 -23.08
CA GLY A 754 7.16 14.88 -22.82
C GLY A 754 8.64 14.83 -23.21
N GLY A 755 9.35 13.87 -22.62
CA GLY A 755 10.76 13.59 -22.90
C GLY A 755 11.72 14.15 -21.86
N CYS A 756 12.86 13.48 -21.79
CA CYS A 756 13.85 13.61 -20.73
C CYS A 756 15.26 13.59 -21.33
N PHE A 757 16.26 13.98 -20.56
CA PHE A 757 17.65 13.67 -20.88
C PHE A 757 17.89 12.15 -20.76
N TYR A 758 18.59 11.55 -21.74
CA TYR A 758 18.91 10.12 -21.77
C TYR A 758 20.38 9.88 -22.09
N GLY A 759 21.11 9.32 -21.12
CA GLY A 759 22.53 9.01 -21.24
C GLY A 759 23.35 9.55 -20.07
N TYR A 760 24.65 9.72 -20.29
CA TYR A 760 25.60 10.16 -19.28
C TYR A 760 25.88 11.66 -19.36
N MET A 761 26.06 12.30 -18.22
CA MET A 761 26.43 13.70 -18.09
C MET A 761 27.62 13.85 -17.14
N ALA A 762 28.65 14.56 -17.58
CA ALA A 762 29.86 14.79 -16.80
C ALA A 762 29.81 16.13 -16.04
N PHE A 763 29.22 17.17 -16.63
CA PHE A 763 28.99 18.45 -15.97
C PHE A 763 27.80 19.18 -16.59
N ILE A 764 27.23 20.13 -15.86
CA ILE A 764 26.23 21.08 -16.36
C ILE A 764 26.39 22.42 -15.64
N ALA A 765 26.34 23.53 -16.38
CA ALA A 765 26.52 24.86 -15.83
C ALA A 765 25.76 25.93 -16.63
N LEU A 766 25.40 27.01 -15.93
CA LEU A 766 24.68 28.15 -16.48
C LEU A 766 25.28 29.46 -15.95
N TRP A 767 25.44 30.41 -16.86
CA TRP A 767 25.84 31.78 -16.58
C TRP A 767 24.88 32.77 -17.22
N SER A 768 24.68 33.94 -16.62
CA SER A 768 23.88 35.00 -17.21
C SER A 768 24.26 36.37 -16.65
N SER A 769 23.89 37.43 -17.35
CA SER A 769 23.80 38.75 -16.76
C SER A 769 22.46 38.88 -16.01
N ASP A 770 22.39 39.83 -15.07
CA ASP A 770 21.12 40.16 -14.46
C ASP A 770 20.17 40.80 -15.51
N CYS A 771 18.87 40.59 -15.35
CA CYS A 771 17.88 41.27 -16.17
C CYS A 771 18.06 42.79 -16.07
N PRO A 772 17.88 43.55 -17.18
CA PRO A 772 17.86 45.01 -17.13
C PRO A 772 16.76 45.46 -16.17
N VAL A 773 17.12 46.28 -15.18
CA VAL A 773 16.14 46.92 -14.30
C VAL A 773 15.71 48.22 -15.00
N GLU A 774 14.43 48.33 -15.39
CA GLU A 774 13.90 49.63 -15.81
C GLU A 774 13.81 50.54 -14.57
N VAL A 775 14.49 51.67 -14.67
CA VAL A 775 14.47 52.72 -13.66
C VAL A 775 13.74 53.90 -14.30
N ASP A 776 12.60 54.27 -13.74
CA ASP A 776 11.86 55.49 -14.14
C ASP A 776 12.75 56.73 -13.96
N ASP A 777 12.50 57.82 -14.70
CA ASP A 777 13.11 59.15 -14.54
C ASP A 777 13.19 59.67 -13.08
N ASN A 778 12.40 59.12 -12.16
CA ASN A 778 12.42 59.38 -10.72
C ASN A 778 13.31 58.43 -9.89
N ASN A 779 14.17 57.63 -10.52
CA ASN A 779 15.07 56.68 -9.85
C ASN A 779 14.33 55.62 -9.01
N THR A 780 13.08 55.32 -9.38
CA THR A 780 12.26 54.31 -8.73
C THR A 780 12.39 53.01 -9.51
N VAL A 781 12.78 51.92 -8.84
CA VAL A 781 12.87 50.59 -9.44
C VAL A 781 11.47 50.16 -9.86
N LEU A 782 11.21 50.11 -11.17
CA LEU A 782 10.02 49.44 -11.69
C LEU A 782 10.31 47.94 -11.64
N HIS A 783 9.63 47.23 -10.73
CA HIS A 783 9.53 45.79 -10.86
C HIS A 783 8.61 45.52 -12.06
N LEU A 784 9.19 45.09 -13.18
CA LEU A 784 8.46 44.53 -14.32
C LEU A 784 7.73 43.25 -13.89
#